data_AF-A0A8H4YEY1-F1
#
_entry.id   AF-A0A8H4YEY1-F1
#
_cell.length_a   1.000
_cell.length_b   1.000
_cell.length_c   1.000
_cell.angle_alpha   90.00
_cell.angle_beta   90.00
_cell.angle_gamma   90.00
#
_symmetry.space_group_name_H-M   'P 1'
#
loop_
_entity.id
_entity.type
_entity.pdbx_description
1 polymer ?
#
loop_
_entity_poly.entity_id
_entity_poly.type
_entity_poly.pdbx_seq_one_letter_code
_entity_poly.pdbx_strand_id
1 'polypeptide(L)'
;MKLSILPVSTLAWSWTVAGAAVNREFSNNLDTLQQDDTFNTSNPLAEYGIELELERPQSKVPLRVLPLGASTVWGVVSSPHDGRRDGFRKPFRDALRTAGWEVNMVGTQNGGMNLDSDNEGHPGYKVAGISKELENSLPFKPNLVMINAGTNDGRQHDINDPHLKTVGPSMREMLMKIYNEPGMDRTCVLLSTLLWSGQNDDSRKNINNQYRDLVDDLKKEGKCIYLADQDPGQDSSWIPRANIGDGIHPDTEGFKKMAAVFYRAFQLAASSNSLVPPVNVPEIGANGCEKKPGQGNYVGQLTQRGGAGENNGIYRHKSQQMPVKTTIKSSNDLNQYRFAKLFGRASDELVAWYEQPNGNHAFGVWKSNGDGSLTKIPDMNPDLYCKPAGINFIDMNGDGYDDLVCIGPHGDAQLSINQGDGNKGSNKPPTFKLHGLIKNNEGFAQDRVRLADIDGDGRGDYCVLDNGGNVRCWRNGGTGKAPEYWQSLGTRFTAKGMGDMRGVRFADINGDGRDDWLWVSDVGQTTTWTNGRSCTRGKEGDGLNVYWRQGFLDGRTSGPTHPGMGQYGSEGLRNRVFFARIYDKPETRARGMMNSLDYVFLHHKKESDGQNSFTIRTWKNTGQGGTELNADGNRYCNMWGHGDGKEDFVWIAPDGTMRAWKNWSRKVLTGGNRFWQDEERNIWVPGDYGKRIHDRRNIHLADWDGDGTCDIILVDPSQEYKVVDVWLNERPYKEGWNWNHQPNPSSSSGVRCKGQKNGLGIHDIAVRFADITNNGRADYLCMAEDGATRAWIHNNDNSWSDVAQIKGAEGADRANLRWHDVNGDGRADMIWVDKFNGNAKVYYNRGRGEDGGSSFMWDRASEAFEGSVAGTCQYFPDLDGNGRADLHSVLGTHTNTADTWLSKNCGLNDRSGDSIGLNAVVDPQLPTPPDECCR
;
A
#
# COMPACT_ATOMS: atom_id res chain seq x y z
N MET A 1 -12.39 -33.79 -50.48
CA MET A 1 -13.49 -33.49 -51.42
C MET A 1 -13.51 -31.99 -51.66
N LYS A 2 -13.79 -31.59 -52.91
CA LYS A 2 -13.53 -30.29 -53.55
C LYS A 2 -14.71 -29.31 -53.42
N LEU A 3 -14.39 -28.00 -53.49
CA LEU A 3 -15.19 -26.83 -53.96
C LEU A 3 -16.40 -26.40 -53.08
N SER A 4 -16.82 -25.13 -52.97
CA SER A 4 -16.70 -23.95 -53.86
C SER A 4 -17.03 -22.62 -53.14
N ILE A 5 -16.81 -21.51 -53.86
CA ILE A 5 -16.80 -20.07 -53.52
C ILE A 5 -18.20 -19.39 -53.65
N LEU A 6 -18.49 -18.37 -52.80
CA LEU A 6 -19.35 -17.11 -52.85
C LEU A 6 -20.54 -16.98 -53.86
N PRO A 7 -21.63 -16.18 -53.61
CA PRO A 7 -21.55 -14.72 -53.33
C PRO A 7 -22.69 -14.01 -52.52
N VAL A 8 -22.49 -12.69 -52.41
CA VAL A 8 -23.22 -11.57 -51.75
C VAL A 8 -24.64 -11.29 -52.30
N SER A 9 -25.60 -10.85 -51.45
CA SER A 9 -26.42 -9.61 -51.61
C SER A 9 -27.78 -9.57 -50.85
N THR A 10 -28.00 -8.42 -50.17
CA THR A 10 -29.22 -7.59 -49.99
C THR A 10 -30.57 -8.06 -49.39
N LEU A 11 -31.12 -7.15 -48.55
CA LEU A 11 -32.52 -6.73 -48.30
C LEU A 11 -33.33 -7.29 -47.09
N ALA A 12 -33.42 -6.40 -46.08
CA ALA A 12 -34.60 -5.89 -45.34
C ALA A 12 -35.85 -6.75 -45.11
N TRP A 13 -36.36 -6.80 -43.86
CA TRP A 13 -37.80 -6.80 -43.53
C TRP A 13 -38.08 -6.15 -42.15
N SER A 14 -39.15 -5.35 -42.14
CA SER A 14 -39.82 -4.61 -41.06
C SER A 14 -40.79 -5.46 -40.24
N TRP A 15 -41.17 -5.03 -39.03
CA TRP A 15 -42.48 -5.34 -38.43
C TRP A 15 -43.10 -4.17 -37.63
N THR A 16 -44.37 -3.92 -37.95
CA THR A 16 -45.38 -3.03 -37.35
C THR A 16 -46.06 -3.64 -36.12
N VAL A 17 -46.55 -2.80 -35.20
CA VAL A 17 -47.65 -3.14 -34.26
C VAL A 17 -48.61 -1.95 -34.10
N ALA A 18 -49.89 -2.18 -34.40
CA ALA A 18 -51.08 -1.44 -33.94
C ALA A 18 -51.63 -2.16 -32.69
N GLY A 19 -52.41 -1.63 -31.75
CA GLY A 19 -53.16 -0.40 -31.52
C GLY A 19 -54.19 -0.67 -30.40
N ALA A 20 -54.93 0.37 -30.00
CA ALA A 20 -56.19 0.39 -29.23
C ALA A 20 -56.14 0.71 -27.70
N ALA A 21 -56.99 1.68 -27.34
CA ALA A 21 -57.32 2.17 -26.01
C ALA A 21 -58.76 1.77 -25.63
N VAL A 22 -59.03 1.53 -24.34
CA VAL A 22 -60.38 1.56 -23.73
C VAL A 22 -60.28 2.07 -22.28
N ASN A 23 -61.34 2.76 -21.86
CA ASN A 23 -61.55 3.61 -20.68
C ASN A 23 -62.19 2.87 -19.47
N ARG A 24 -62.06 3.49 -18.28
CA ARG A 24 -62.89 3.46 -17.04
C ARG A 24 -63.02 2.16 -16.21
N GLU A 25 -62.74 2.24 -14.90
CA GLU A 25 -63.76 2.36 -13.82
C GLU A 25 -63.15 2.43 -12.39
N PHE A 26 -63.71 3.37 -11.62
CA PHE A 26 -64.10 3.38 -10.20
C PHE A 26 -63.18 3.06 -9.00
N SER A 27 -63.47 3.88 -7.98
CA SER A 27 -62.89 4.16 -6.68
C SER A 27 -63.29 3.21 -5.55
N ASN A 28 -62.59 3.36 -4.41
CA ASN A 28 -63.05 3.37 -3.00
C ASN A 28 -61.97 2.71 -2.11
N ASN A 29 -61.65 3.14 -0.89
CA ASN A 29 -61.98 4.29 -0.05
C ASN A 29 -61.03 4.20 1.15
N LEU A 30 -60.67 5.32 1.77
CA LEU A 30 -60.64 5.52 3.23
C LEU A 30 -60.19 6.95 3.58
N ASP A 31 -61.19 7.84 3.58
CA ASP A 31 -61.44 8.94 4.53
C ASP A 31 -60.83 8.69 5.93
N THR A 32 -60.28 9.65 6.69
CA THR A 32 -60.82 10.92 7.25
C THR A 32 -59.62 11.65 7.93
N LEU A 33 -59.48 12.98 8.09
CA LEU A 33 -60.29 13.97 8.82
C LEU A 33 -59.80 15.42 8.51
N GLN A 34 -60.77 16.28 8.12
CA GLN A 34 -61.06 17.69 8.51
C GLN A 34 -59.94 18.77 8.60
N GLN A 35 -59.98 19.82 7.78
CA GLN A 35 -60.79 21.08 7.83
C GLN A 35 -60.23 22.17 8.77
N ASP A 36 -59.72 23.27 8.20
CA ASP A 36 -60.21 24.65 8.46
C ASP A 36 -59.55 25.70 7.53
N ASP A 37 -60.30 26.10 6.50
CA ASP A 37 -60.76 27.47 6.19
C ASP A 37 -59.91 28.71 6.60
N THR A 38 -59.41 29.48 5.61
CA THR A 38 -60.00 30.77 5.14
C THR A 38 -59.01 31.80 4.52
N PHE A 39 -59.58 32.59 3.58
CA PHE A 39 -59.24 33.97 3.12
C PHE A 39 -58.41 34.21 1.84
N ASN A 40 -59.16 34.24 0.73
CA ASN A 40 -59.45 35.43 -0.11
C ASN A 40 -58.30 36.17 -0.82
N THR A 41 -58.18 35.91 -2.13
CA THR A 41 -57.48 36.75 -3.11
C THR A 41 -58.44 37.80 -3.70
N SER A 42 -58.25 39.06 -3.34
CA SER A 42 -58.67 40.18 -4.20
C SER A 42 -57.45 41.09 -4.43
N ASN A 43 -56.92 41.04 -5.66
CA ASN A 43 -55.86 41.93 -6.12
C ASN A 43 -56.52 43.25 -6.61
N PRO A 44 -56.24 44.42 -6.00
CA PRO A 44 -56.81 45.70 -6.40
C PRO A 44 -56.08 46.40 -7.56
N LEU A 45 -55.12 45.76 -8.23
CA LEU A 45 -54.24 46.44 -9.19
C LEU A 45 -54.45 46.09 -10.67
N ALA A 46 -55.61 45.51 -11.02
CA ALA A 46 -55.99 45.27 -12.41
C ALA A 46 -56.27 46.56 -13.24
N GLU A 47 -56.07 47.75 -12.67
CA GLU A 47 -56.42 49.04 -13.30
C GLU A 47 -55.22 49.85 -13.82
N TYR A 48 -53.99 49.34 -13.74
CA TYR A 48 -52.80 50.02 -14.30
C TYR A 48 -52.08 49.10 -15.30
N GLY A 49 -52.62 49.03 -16.52
CA GLY A 49 -52.14 48.17 -17.62
C GLY A 49 -50.65 48.31 -17.96
N ILE A 50 -49.82 47.54 -17.25
CA ILE A 50 -48.41 47.30 -17.57
C ILE A 50 -48.26 45.78 -17.69
N GLU A 51 -48.28 45.29 -18.93
CA GLU A 51 -47.76 43.95 -19.24
C GLU A 51 -46.25 43.96 -19.01
N LEU A 52 -45.78 43.25 -17.97
CA LEU A 52 -44.43 42.71 -17.97
C LEU A 52 -44.50 41.37 -18.67
N GLU A 53 -44.00 41.31 -19.90
CA GLU A 53 -43.70 40.06 -20.59
C GLU A 53 -42.83 39.18 -19.68
N LEU A 54 -43.43 38.13 -19.11
CA LEU A 54 -42.69 37.00 -18.57
C LEU A 54 -42.12 36.22 -19.75
N GLU A 55 -40.86 36.48 -20.09
CA GLU A 55 -40.11 35.66 -21.03
C GLU A 55 -40.16 34.17 -20.61
N ARG A 56 -40.40 33.30 -21.59
CA ARG A 56 -40.42 31.84 -21.43
C ARG A 56 -39.09 31.34 -20.81
N PRO A 57 -39.09 30.31 -19.94
CA PRO A 57 -37.87 29.79 -19.35
C PRO A 57 -36.94 29.26 -20.44
N GLN A 58 -35.77 29.91 -20.55
CA GLN A 58 -34.63 29.50 -21.36
C GLN A 58 -34.26 28.04 -21.03
N SER A 59 -33.97 27.22 -22.04
CA SER A 59 -33.47 25.87 -21.81
C SER A 59 -32.10 25.95 -21.13
N LYS A 60 -32.04 25.69 -19.83
CA LYS A 60 -30.79 25.69 -19.06
C LYS A 60 -29.91 24.55 -19.55
N VAL A 61 -28.67 24.86 -19.89
CA VAL A 61 -27.65 23.88 -20.26
C VAL A 61 -26.92 23.39 -19.00
N PRO A 62 -26.41 22.16 -18.97
CA PRO A 62 -25.50 21.74 -17.88
C PRO A 62 -24.27 22.64 -17.83
N LEU A 63 -23.78 22.93 -16.63
CA LEU A 63 -22.59 23.75 -16.39
C LEU A 63 -21.47 22.86 -15.85
N ARG A 64 -20.33 22.90 -16.52
CA ARG A 64 -19.06 22.39 -16.04
C ARG A 64 -18.15 23.57 -15.75
N VAL A 65 -18.01 23.89 -14.47
CA VAL A 65 -17.45 25.14 -13.98
C VAL A 65 -16.03 24.92 -13.48
N LEU A 66 -15.05 25.61 -14.06
CA LEU A 66 -13.65 25.60 -13.58
C LEU A 66 -13.34 26.88 -12.81
N PRO A 67 -13.22 26.84 -11.47
CA PRO A 67 -12.60 27.91 -10.70
C PRO A 67 -11.09 27.86 -10.86
N LEU A 68 -10.49 28.92 -11.41
CA LEU A 68 -9.07 28.99 -11.74
C LEU A 68 -8.40 30.17 -11.04
N GLY A 69 -7.33 29.92 -10.28
CA GLY A 69 -6.60 31.02 -9.64
C GLY A 69 -5.58 30.61 -8.60
N ALA A 70 -5.38 31.47 -7.60
CA ALA A 70 -4.44 31.24 -6.50
C ALA A 70 -5.15 30.87 -5.19
N SER A 71 -4.66 31.35 -4.05
CA SER A 71 -5.17 31.04 -2.71
C SER A 71 -6.62 31.48 -2.46
N THR A 72 -7.07 32.57 -3.09
CA THR A 72 -8.47 33.03 -3.03
C THR A 72 -9.43 32.04 -3.72
N VAL A 73 -8.98 31.38 -4.79
CA VAL A 73 -9.76 30.35 -5.48
C VAL A 73 -9.70 29.02 -4.72
N TRP A 74 -8.55 28.66 -4.17
CA TRP A 74 -8.43 27.50 -3.26
C TRP A 74 -9.41 27.61 -2.09
N GLY A 75 -9.62 28.83 -1.58
CA GLY A 75 -10.50 29.11 -0.44
C GLY A 75 -9.74 29.22 0.89
N VAL A 76 -8.52 29.78 0.87
CA VAL A 76 -7.79 30.11 2.10
C VAL A 76 -8.53 31.21 2.87
N VAL A 77 -8.85 30.97 4.15
CA VAL A 77 -9.64 31.89 5.01
C VAL A 77 -8.78 32.42 6.16
N SER A 78 -9.07 33.65 6.61
CA SER A 78 -8.43 34.35 7.72
C SER A 78 -9.06 34.13 9.11
N SER A 79 -10.21 33.43 9.22
CA SER A 79 -10.85 33.13 10.50
C SER A 79 -10.91 31.61 10.74
N PRO A 80 -10.26 31.08 11.79
CA PRO A 80 -10.15 29.64 12.05
C PRO A 80 -11.43 28.99 12.62
N HIS A 81 -12.59 29.66 12.58
CA HIS A 81 -13.76 29.30 13.40
C HIS A 81 -14.81 28.40 12.73
N ASP A 82 -14.63 27.95 11.49
CA ASP A 82 -15.56 26.96 10.90
C ASP A 82 -14.89 25.78 10.16
N GLY A 83 -13.56 25.82 9.94
CA GLY A 83 -12.85 24.76 9.22
C GLY A 83 -13.18 24.66 7.73
N ARG A 84 -13.90 25.63 7.15
CA ARG A 84 -14.42 25.55 5.76
C ARG A 84 -13.47 26.25 4.79
N ARG A 85 -12.87 25.49 3.86
CA ARG A 85 -11.98 26.01 2.79
C ARG A 85 -12.70 26.21 1.45
N ASP A 86 -13.98 26.54 1.48
CA ASP A 86 -14.84 26.58 0.29
C ASP A 86 -14.71 27.89 -0.53
N GLY A 87 -14.21 28.96 0.09
CA GLY A 87 -14.07 30.29 -0.53
C GLY A 87 -15.37 30.84 -1.13
N PHE A 88 -15.27 31.62 -2.21
CA PHE A 88 -16.44 32.12 -2.94
C PHE A 88 -17.12 31.04 -3.82
N ARG A 89 -16.48 29.88 -4.01
CA ARG A 89 -16.95 28.84 -4.94
C ARG A 89 -18.27 28.22 -4.48
N LYS A 90 -18.39 27.88 -3.20
CA LYS A 90 -19.61 27.30 -2.61
C LYS A 90 -20.83 28.23 -2.73
N PRO A 91 -20.80 29.49 -2.24
CA PRO A 91 -21.95 30.37 -2.39
C PRO A 91 -22.29 30.68 -3.86
N PHE A 92 -21.32 30.64 -4.78
CA PHE A 92 -21.62 30.75 -6.22
C PHE A 92 -22.33 29.50 -6.76
N ARG A 93 -21.80 28.30 -6.47
CA ARG A 93 -22.41 27.01 -6.86
C ARG A 93 -23.83 26.88 -6.31
N ASP A 94 -24.04 27.20 -5.04
CA ASP A 94 -25.36 27.11 -4.40
C ASP A 94 -26.37 28.05 -5.06
N ALA A 95 -25.96 29.25 -5.46
CA ALA A 95 -26.83 30.19 -6.17
C ALA A 95 -27.24 29.62 -7.53
N LEU A 96 -26.32 29.00 -8.28
CA LEU A 96 -26.61 28.33 -9.55
C LEU A 96 -27.57 27.15 -9.36
N ARG A 97 -27.29 26.26 -8.39
CA ARG A 97 -28.14 25.09 -8.10
C ARG A 97 -29.53 25.50 -7.63
N THR A 98 -29.63 26.50 -6.75
CA THR A 98 -30.91 27.08 -6.28
C THR A 98 -31.69 27.72 -7.43
N ALA A 99 -30.99 28.37 -8.36
CA ALA A 99 -31.59 28.90 -9.58
C ALA A 99 -31.96 27.80 -10.60
N GLY A 100 -31.72 26.51 -10.31
CA GLY A 100 -32.14 25.36 -11.11
C GLY A 100 -31.19 24.99 -12.25
N TRP A 101 -29.91 25.35 -12.17
CA TRP A 101 -28.88 24.87 -13.11
C TRP A 101 -28.30 23.54 -12.66
N GLU A 102 -28.00 22.65 -13.61
CA GLU A 102 -27.09 21.51 -13.38
C GLU A 102 -25.65 22.02 -13.33
N VAL A 103 -24.92 21.71 -12.27
CA VAL A 103 -23.57 22.23 -12.04
C VAL A 103 -22.65 21.09 -11.62
N ASN A 104 -21.49 21.03 -12.27
CA ASN A 104 -20.34 20.21 -11.91
C ASN A 104 -19.12 21.14 -11.84
N MET A 105 -18.53 21.30 -10.67
CA MET A 105 -17.25 21.98 -10.50
C MET A 105 -16.14 21.05 -10.96
N VAL A 106 -15.10 21.58 -11.60
CA VAL A 106 -14.00 20.77 -12.13
C VAL A 106 -12.66 21.44 -11.87
N GLY A 107 -11.60 20.63 -11.85
CA GLY A 107 -10.22 21.06 -11.66
C GLY A 107 -9.41 19.96 -10.99
N THR A 108 -8.09 20.04 -11.06
CA THR A 108 -7.20 18.99 -10.53
C THR A 108 -6.91 19.12 -9.04
N GLN A 109 -7.31 20.24 -8.43
CA GLN A 109 -7.20 20.50 -7.00
C GLN A 109 -8.53 20.25 -6.31
N ASN A 110 -8.47 19.86 -5.03
CA ASN A 110 -9.64 19.75 -4.18
C ASN A 110 -9.40 20.52 -2.87
N GLY A 111 -10.45 21.15 -2.34
CA GLY A 111 -10.37 21.90 -1.09
C GLY A 111 -11.74 22.40 -0.64
N GLY A 112 -12.05 22.25 0.65
CA GLY A 112 -13.39 22.54 1.20
C GLY A 112 -14.10 21.30 1.76
N MET A 113 -15.30 21.44 2.30
CA MET A 113 -16.12 20.32 2.81
C MET A 113 -17.40 20.16 2.01
N ASN A 114 -17.36 19.63 0.77
CA ASN A 114 -18.56 19.17 0.03
C ASN A 114 -18.21 18.15 -1.07
N LEU A 115 -19.22 17.37 -1.49
CA LEU A 115 -19.26 16.77 -2.84
C LEU A 115 -19.11 17.90 -3.87
N ASP A 116 -18.35 17.66 -4.95
CA ASP A 116 -18.15 18.65 -6.02
C ASP A 116 -17.34 19.89 -5.59
N SER A 117 -16.21 19.65 -4.91
CA SER A 117 -15.27 20.65 -4.39
C SER A 117 -14.07 20.93 -5.31
N ASP A 118 -14.10 20.40 -6.53
CA ASP A 118 -13.00 20.49 -7.48
C ASP A 118 -12.75 21.94 -7.93
N ASN A 119 -11.47 22.27 -8.09
CA ASN A 119 -11.00 23.59 -8.48
C ASN A 119 -9.57 23.54 -9.03
N GLU A 120 -9.06 24.67 -9.48
CA GLU A 120 -7.68 24.83 -9.92
C GLU A 120 -7.05 26.06 -9.23
N GLY A 121 -7.13 26.07 -7.89
CA GLY A 121 -6.51 27.08 -7.04
C GLY A 121 -5.09 26.70 -6.64
N HIS A 122 -4.10 27.56 -6.88
CA HIS A 122 -2.69 27.29 -6.53
C HIS A 122 -2.14 28.38 -5.59
N PRO A 123 -2.19 28.19 -4.26
CA PRO A 123 -1.69 29.16 -3.30
C PRO A 123 -0.26 29.61 -3.61
N GLY A 124 -0.04 30.93 -3.64
CA GLY A 124 1.28 31.53 -3.92
C GLY A 124 1.65 31.68 -5.40
N TYR A 125 0.85 31.13 -6.34
CA TYR A 125 1.18 31.19 -7.75
C TYR A 125 0.83 32.57 -8.36
N LYS A 126 1.65 32.99 -9.33
CA LYS A 126 1.43 34.12 -10.23
C LYS A 126 0.66 33.66 -11.47
N VAL A 127 0.12 34.59 -12.28
CA VAL A 127 -0.66 34.27 -13.50
C VAL A 127 0.06 33.26 -14.40
N ALA A 128 1.37 33.42 -14.63
CA ALA A 128 2.15 32.50 -15.46
C ALA A 128 2.22 31.06 -14.90
N GLY A 129 2.29 30.92 -13.57
CA GLY A 129 2.27 29.61 -12.92
C GLY A 129 0.89 28.95 -13.02
N ILE A 130 -0.18 29.72 -12.81
CA ILE A 130 -1.57 29.25 -12.95
C ILE A 130 -1.84 28.81 -14.40
N SER A 131 -1.34 29.56 -15.39
CA SER A 131 -1.44 29.22 -16.82
C SER A 131 -0.77 27.89 -17.18
N LYS A 132 0.22 27.45 -16.40
CA LYS A 132 0.86 26.15 -16.57
C LYS A 132 0.01 25.03 -15.96
N GLU A 133 -0.51 25.23 -14.76
CA GLU A 133 -1.35 24.22 -14.09
C GLU A 133 -2.71 24.04 -14.78
N LEU A 134 -3.25 25.10 -15.41
CA LEU A 134 -4.45 25.05 -16.25
C LEU A 134 -4.41 23.92 -17.28
N GLU A 135 -3.24 23.60 -17.84
CA GLU A 135 -3.11 22.55 -18.86
C GLU A 135 -3.58 21.18 -18.33
N ASN A 136 -3.49 20.96 -17.02
CA ASN A 136 -3.98 19.74 -16.39
C ASN A 136 -5.51 19.70 -16.28
N SER A 137 -6.18 20.87 -16.29
CA SER A 137 -7.65 20.99 -16.17
C SER A 137 -8.38 21.21 -17.50
N LEU A 138 -7.68 21.60 -18.57
CA LEU A 138 -8.25 21.70 -19.92
C LEU A 138 -8.96 20.42 -20.40
N PRO A 139 -8.47 19.20 -20.07
CA PRO A 139 -9.19 17.99 -20.42
C PRO A 139 -10.61 17.92 -19.84
N PHE A 140 -10.97 18.70 -18.81
CA PHE A 140 -12.32 18.63 -18.20
C PHE A 140 -13.32 19.25 -19.15
N LYS A 141 -12.87 19.97 -20.19
CA LYS A 141 -13.73 20.69 -21.12
C LYS A 141 -14.76 21.58 -20.40
N PRO A 142 -14.35 22.44 -19.46
CA PRO A 142 -15.28 23.36 -18.80
C PRO A 142 -15.91 24.28 -19.85
N ASN A 143 -17.23 24.49 -19.74
CA ASN A 143 -17.95 25.46 -20.55
C ASN A 143 -18.14 26.81 -19.83
N LEU A 144 -17.82 26.87 -18.52
CA LEU A 144 -17.76 28.09 -17.73
C LEU A 144 -16.45 28.11 -16.92
N VAL A 145 -15.66 29.17 -17.02
CA VAL A 145 -14.42 29.33 -16.25
C VAL A 145 -14.49 30.61 -15.43
N MET A 146 -14.25 30.51 -14.12
CA MET A 146 -14.19 31.66 -13.21
C MET A 146 -12.75 31.93 -12.84
N ILE A 147 -12.25 33.14 -13.08
CA ILE A 147 -10.82 33.45 -12.90
C ILE A 147 -10.63 34.55 -11.87
N ASN A 148 -9.86 34.25 -10.82
CA ASN A 148 -9.28 35.22 -9.90
C ASN A 148 -7.78 34.94 -9.74
N ALA A 149 -6.96 35.63 -10.53
CA ALA A 149 -5.51 35.40 -10.61
C ALA A 149 -4.76 36.72 -10.82
N GLY A 150 -3.63 36.90 -10.13
CA GLY A 150 -2.78 38.09 -10.24
C GLY A 150 -2.48 38.80 -8.92
N THR A 151 -3.11 38.40 -7.81
CA THR A 151 -2.83 38.99 -6.47
C THR A 151 -1.35 38.89 -6.10
N ASN A 152 -0.70 37.75 -6.37
CA ASN A 152 0.73 37.57 -6.10
C ASN A 152 1.62 38.39 -7.04
N ASP A 153 1.20 38.62 -8.29
CA ASP A 153 1.88 39.50 -9.23
C ASP A 153 1.85 40.95 -8.73
N GLY A 154 0.70 41.45 -8.29
CA GLY A 154 0.56 42.82 -7.77
C GLY A 154 1.21 43.01 -6.41
N ARG A 155 1.07 42.06 -5.49
CA ARG A 155 1.60 42.18 -4.12
C ARG A 155 3.13 42.12 -4.07
N GLN A 156 3.77 41.32 -4.92
CA GLN A 156 5.22 41.08 -4.86
C GLN A 156 6.05 42.07 -5.69
N HIS A 157 5.41 42.93 -6.47
CA HIS A 157 6.06 43.87 -7.39
C HIS A 157 5.46 45.27 -7.26
N ASP A 158 6.32 46.30 -7.19
CA ASP A 158 5.85 47.69 -7.21
C ASP A 158 5.44 48.14 -8.63
N ILE A 159 4.78 49.29 -8.74
CA ILE A 159 4.22 49.80 -9.99
C ILE A 159 5.24 50.01 -11.12
N ASN A 160 6.53 50.16 -10.80
CA ASN A 160 7.59 50.40 -11.77
C ASN A 160 8.28 49.11 -12.23
N ASP A 161 7.96 47.96 -11.61
CA ASP A 161 8.54 46.68 -11.99
C ASP A 161 8.13 46.29 -13.42
N PRO A 162 9.10 46.01 -14.32
CA PRO A 162 8.81 45.54 -15.67
C PRO A 162 7.89 44.31 -15.73
N HIS A 163 7.89 43.46 -14.69
CA HIS A 163 7.01 42.30 -14.56
C HIS A 163 5.53 42.65 -14.72
N LEU A 164 5.08 43.79 -14.17
CA LEU A 164 3.66 44.18 -14.22
C LEU A 164 3.13 44.37 -15.63
N LYS A 165 3.99 44.75 -16.59
CA LYS A 165 3.61 44.87 -18.00
C LYS A 165 3.34 43.53 -18.67
N THR A 166 3.76 42.43 -18.05
CA THR A 166 3.60 41.07 -18.57
C THR A 166 2.35 40.37 -18.06
N VAL A 167 1.68 40.91 -17.03
CA VAL A 167 0.54 40.26 -16.37
C VAL A 167 -0.67 40.15 -17.30
N GLY A 168 -1.08 41.25 -17.95
CA GLY A 168 -2.13 41.25 -18.98
C GLY A 168 -1.82 40.31 -20.15
N PRO A 169 -0.63 40.39 -20.77
CA PRO A 169 -0.20 39.41 -21.78
C PRO A 169 -0.24 37.95 -21.31
N SER A 170 0.18 37.66 -20.07
CA SER A 170 0.14 36.31 -19.49
C SER A 170 -1.28 35.83 -19.26
N MET A 171 -2.17 36.72 -18.80
CA MET A 171 -3.61 36.44 -18.69
C MET A 171 -4.22 36.15 -20.06
N ARG A 172 -3.87 36.94 -21.08
CA ARG A 172 -4.30 36.69 -22.45
C ARG A 172 -3.83 35.34 -22.95
N GLU A 173 -2.57 34.98 -22.72
CA GLU A 173 -2.05 33.65 -23.07
C GLU A 173 -2.86 32.53 -22.42
N MET A 174 -3.12 32.64 -21.10
CA MET A 174 -3.92 31.68 -20.35
C MET A 174 -5.35 31.56 -20.92
N LEU A 175 -6.02 32.69 -21.20
CA LEU A 175 -7.34 32.71 -21.82
C LEU A 175 -7.33 32.09 -23.21
N MET A 176 -6.32 32.37 -24.02
CA MET A 176 -6.19 31.78 -25.36
C MET A 176 -5.93 30.27 -25.31
N LYS A 177 -5.25 29.74 -24.28
CA LYS A 177 -5.17 28.28 -24.08
C LYS A 177 -6.56 27.66 -23.90
N ILE A 178 -7.44 28.29 -23.13
CA ILE A 178 -8.84 27.84 -22.95
C ILE A 178 -9.58 27.84 -24.28
N TYR A 179 -9.55 28.96 -25.02
CA TYR A 179 -10.30 29.08 -26.28
C TYR A 179 -9.73 28.26 -27.44
N ASN A 180 -8.43 27.96 -27.42
CA ASN A 180 -7.78 27.19 -28.47
C ASN A 180 -7.80 25.68 -28.18
N GLU A 181 -8.20 25.27 -26.99
CA GLU A 181 -8.37 23.86 -26.64
C GLU A 181 -9.51 23.25 -27.50
N PRO A 182 -9.30 22.11 -28.17
CA PRO A 182 -10.31 21.52 -29.04
C PRO A 182 -11.67 21.35 -28.36
N GLY A 183 -12.70 21.97 -28.95
CA GLY A 183 -14.09 21.95 -28.47
C GLY A 183 -14.44 23.03 -27.43
N MET A 184 -13.48 23.85 -26.99
CA MET A 184 -13.68 24.90 -25.97
C MET A 184 -13.69 26.32 -26.55
N ASP A 185 -13.80 26.46 -27.88
CA ASP A 185 -13.80 27.76 -28.57
C ASP A 185 -14.95 28.69 -28.14
N ARG A 186 -16.03 28.11 -27.60
CA ARG A 186 -17.21 28.80 -27.05
C ARG A 186 -17.31 28.77 -25.53
N THR A 187 -16.29 28.30 -24.80
CA THR A 187 -16.27 28.33 -23.33
C THR A 187 -16.45 29.77 -22.86
N CYS A 188 -17.31 30.00 -21.87
CA CYS A 188 -17.51 31.34 -21.34
C CYS A 188 -16.62 31.61 -20.14
N VAL A 189 -15.95 32.75 -20.11
CA VAL A 189 -15.03 33.14 -19.03
C VAL A 189 -15.60 34.30 -18.22
N LEU A 190 -15.64 34.14 -16.89
CA LEU A 190 -15.89 35.21 -15.93
C LEU A 190 -14.55 35.63 -15.34
N LEU A 191 -13.97 36.73 -15.83
CA LEU A 191 -12.69 37.24 -15.35
C LEU A 191 -12.94 38.30 -14.29
N SER A 192 -12.42 38.12 -13.07
CA SER A 192 -12.54 39.12 -12.02
C SER A 192 -11.36 40.09 -11.97
N THR A 193 -11.63 41.33 -11.61
CA THR A 193 -10.59 42.23 -11.09
C THR A 193 -10.12 41.78 -9.70
N LEU A 194 -8.95 42.24 -9.29
CA LEU A 194 -8.30 41.89 -8.04
C LEU A 194 -8.72 42.81 -6.90
N LEU A 195 -8.87 42.22 -5.72
CA LEU A 195 -9.09 42.91 -4.45
C LEU A 195 -7.79 43.43 -3.85
N TRP A 196 -7.91 44.38 -2.92
CA TRP A 196 -6.79 44.86 -2.11
C TRP A 196 -6.21 43.73 -1.25
N SER A 197 -4.87 43.60 -1.23
CA SER A 197 -4.15 42.50 -0.56
C SER A 197 -2.97 42.97 0.30
N GLY A 198 -3.15 44.07 1.02
CA GLY A 198 -2.20 44.53 2.04
C GLY A 198 -1.05 45.40 1.53
N GLN A 199 -0.59 45.20 0.30
CA GLN A 199 0.61 45.86 -0.26
C GLN A 199 0.42 46.22 -1.74
N ASN A 200 1.19 47.21 -2.23
CA ASN A 200 1.31 47.59 -3.64
C ASN A 200 -0.05 47.82 -4.34
N ASP A 201 -0.90 48.67 -3.76
CA ASP A 201 -2.25 48.94 -4.27
C ASP A 201 -2.24 49.54 -5.69
N ASP A 202 -1.24 50.35 -6.04
CA ASP A 202 -1.07 50.89 -7.40
C ASP A 202 -0.80 49.78 -8.43
N SER A 203 -0.03 48.75 -8.06
CA SER A 203 0.22 47.57 -8.91
C SER A 203 -1.07 46.79 -9.17
N ARG A 204 -1.89 46.60 -8.13
CA ARG A 204 -3.22 45.99 -8.26
C ARG A 204 -4.13 46.81 -9.18
N LYS A 205 -4.21 48.14 -8.99
CA LYS A 205 -4.98 49.06 -9.85
C LYS A 205 -4.55 48.97 -11.30
N ASN A 206 -3.24 48.90 -11.54
CA ASN A 206 -2.66 48.71 -12.87
C ASN A 206 -3.09 47.38 -13.51
N ILE A 207 -2.98 46.25 -12.78
CA ILE A 207 -3.43 44.94 -13.26
C ILE A 207 -4.94 44.94 -13.55
N ASN A 208 -5.75 45.56 -12.69
CA ASN A 208 -7.20 45.65 -12.91
C ASN A 208 -7.56 46.39 -14.20
N ASN A 209 -6.82 47.45 -14.56
CA ASN A 209 -7.02 48.14 -15.83
C ASN A 209 -6.61 47.24 -17.01
N GLN A 210 -5.49 46.53 -16.91
CA GLN A 210 -5.10 45.55 -17.93
C GLN A 210 -6.19 44.48 -18.15
N TYR A 211 -6.87 44.04 -17.08
CA TYR A 211 -7.96 43.05 -17.21
C TYR A 211 -9.23 43.65 -17.82
N ARG A 212 -9.57 44.91 -17.51
CA ARG A 212 -10.68 45.62 -18.16
C ARG A 212 -10.45 45.76 -19.66
N ASP A 213 -9.27 46.26 -20.04
CA ASP A 213 -8.88 46.41 -21.45
C ASP A 213 -8.88 45.05 -22.17
N LEU A 214 -8.37 44.00 -21.51
CA LEU A 214 -8.34 42.64 -22.06
C LEU A 214 -9.73 42.05 -22.29
N VAL A 215 -10.68 42.26 -21.37
CA VAL A 215 -12.08 41.83 -21.56
C VAL A 215 -12.70 42.55 -22.76
N ASP A 216 -12.50 43.87 -22.87
CA ASP A 216 -13.03 44.64 -24.00
C ASP A 216 -12.45 44.17 -25.33
N ASP A 217 -11.16 43.87 -25.38
CA ASP A 217 -10.50 43.40 -26.60
C ASP A 217 -10.96 41.98 -26.99
N LEU A 218 -11.05 41.06 -26.04
CA LEU A 218 -11.52 39.69 -26.31
C LEU A 218 -13.02 39.65 -26.69
N LYS A 219 -13.85 40.56 -26.15
CA LYS A 219 -15.23 40.76 -26.62
C LYS A 219 -15.28 41.21 -28.09
N LYS A 220 -14.44 42.16 -28.50
CA LYS A 220 -14.34 42.60 -29.91
C LYS A 220 -13.88 41.47 -30.82
N GLU A 221 -13.05 40.56 -30.30
CA GLU A 221 -12.61 39.35 -31.00
C GLU A 221 -13.68 38.22 -31.00
N GLY A 222 -14.86 38.46 -30.44
CA GLY A 222 -15.98 37.52 -30.43
C GLY A 222 -15.86 36.39 -29.41
N LYS A 223 -15.00 36.50 -28.39
CA LYS A 223 -14.89 35.52 -27.31
C LYS A 223 -15.99 35.71 -26.26
N CYS A 224 -16.49 34.62 -25.68
CA CYS A 224 -17.45 34.68 -24.56
C CYS A 224 -16.71 35.03 -23.27
N ILE A 225 -16.68 36.31 -22.91
CA ILE A 225 -16.01 36.78 -21.70
C ILE A 225 -16.80 37.92 -21.05
N TYR A 226 -16.91 37.89 -19.73
CA TYR A 226 -17.59 38.90 -18.92
C TYR A 226 -16.70 39.34 -17.78
N LEU A 227 -16.72 40.64 -17.49
CA LEU A 227 -15.96 41.20 -16.38
C LEU A 227 -16.78 41.05 -15.10
N ALA A 228 -16.25 40.31 -14.14
CA ALA A 228 -16.71 40.28 -12.76
C ALA A 228 -15.90 41.34 -11.97
N ASP A 229 -16.22 42.62 -12.19
CA ASP A 229 -15.49 43.74 -11.59
C ASP A 229 -15.76 43.82 -10.08
N GLN A 230 -14.83 43.29 -9.30
CA GLN A 230 -14.86 43.29 -7.84
C GLN A 230 -14.37 44.62 -7.25
N ASP A 231 -13.85 45.52 -8.08
CA ASP A 231 -13.32 46.82 -7.71
C ASP A 231 -13.73 47.93 -8.70
N PRO A 232 -15.05 48.14 -8.92
CA PRO A 232 -15.53 49.21 -9.80
C PRO A 232 -15.08 50.57 -9.24
N GLY A 233 -14.46 51.39 -10.08
CA GLY A 233 -13.98 52.72 -9.69
C GLY A 233 -12.65 52.75 -8.92
N GLN A 234 -11.90 51.64 -8.89
CA GLN A 234 -10.54 51.52 -8.29
C GLN A 234 -10.40 51.65 -6.77
N ASP A 235 -11.47 51.96 -6.04
CA ASP A 235 -11.52 51.96 -4.57
C ASP A 235 -12.94 51.61 -4.11
N SER A 236 -13.51 50.52 -4.65
CA SER A 236 -14.91 50.18 -4.42
C SER A 236 -15.22 49.94 -2.93
N SER A 237 -16.31 50.53 -2.45
CA SER A 237 -16.84 50.27 -1.10
C SER A 237 -17.58 48.93 -0.98
N TRP A 238 -17.82 48.22 -2.10
CA TRP A 238 -18.59 46.98 -2.13
C TRP A 238 -17.94 45.88 -1.29
N ILE A 239 -16.66 45.60 -1.56
CA ILE A 239 -15.82 44.70 -0.76
C ILE A 239 -14.79 45.56 -0.03
N PRO A 240 -15.15 46.13 1.14
CA PRO A 240 -14.25 47.01 1.87
C PRO A 240 -13.02 46.25 2.37
N ARG A 241 -11.92 46.96 2.60
CA ARG A 241 -10.67 46.38 3.16
C ARG A 241 -10.89 45.62 4.48
N ALA A 242 -11.93 45.97 5.24
CA ALA A 242 -12.32 45.26 6.46
C ALA A 242 -12.76 43.80 6.21
N ASN A 243 -13.22 43.48 4.99
CA ASN A 243 -13.52 42.11 4.57
C ASN A 243 -12.31 41.36 4.01
N ILE A 244 -11.08 41.87 4.19
CA ILE A 244 -9.82 41.20 3.87
C ILE A 244 -9.13 40.84 5.19
N GLY A 245 -9.47 39.67 5.75
CA GLY A 245 -9.27 39.44 7.18
C GLY A 245 -7.81 39.19 7.62
N ASP A 246 -6.95 38.58 6.79
CA ASP A 246 -5.51 38.41 7.09
C ASP A 246 -4.61 39.41 6.33
N GLY A 247 -5.24 40.43 5.73
CA GLY A 247 -4.56 41.39 4.87
C GLY A 247 -4.21 40.87 3.48
N ILE A 248 -4.64 39.65 3.10
CA ILE A 248 -4.48 39.08 1.75
C ILE A 248 -5.79 38.48 1.25
N HIS A 249 -6.42 37.66 2.07
CA HIS A 249 -7.58 36.83 1.73
C HIS A 249 -8.87 37.44 2.27
N PRO A 250 -9.98 37.33 1.53
CA PRO A 250 -11.30 37.69 2.02
C PRO A 250 -11.70 36.90 3.27
N ASP A 251 -12.52 37.51 4.13
CA ASP A 251 -13.28 36.80 5.16
C ASP A 251 -14.55 36.16 4.54
N THR A 252 -15.35 35.50 5.37
CA THR A 252 -16.61 34.85 4.95
C THR A 252 -17.55 35.80 4.20
N GLU A 253 -17.71 37.04 4.69
CA GLU A 253 -18.56 38.04 4.04
C GLU A 253 -17.96 38.56 2.73
N GLY A 254 -16.63 38.74 2.69
CA GLY A 254 -15.89 39.09 1.48
C GLY A 254 -16.06 38.04 0.38
N PHE A 255 -15.91 36.75 0.71
CA PHE A 255 -16.14 35.67 -0.25
C PHE A 255 -17.61 35.60 -0.74
N LYS A 256 -18.58 35.85 0.13
CA LYS A 256 -20.00 35.92 -0.24
C LYS A 256 -20.28 37.06 -1.23
N LYS A 257 -19.67 38.22 -1.02
CA LYS A 257 -19.76 39.36 -1.96
C LYS A 257 -19.02 39.11 -3.27
N MET A 258 -17.88 38.42 -3.26
CA MET A 258 -17.20 37.98 -4.48
C MET A 258 -18.10 37.06 -5.30
N ALA A 259 -18.73 36.07 -4.66
CA ALA A 259 -19.67 35.17 -5.30
C ALA A 259 -20.85 35.91 -5.94
N ALA A 260 -21.36 36.95 -5.29
CA ALA A 260 -22.41 37.81 -5.85
C ALA A 260 -22.00 38.51 -7.15
N VAL A 261 -20.77 39.04 -7.22
CA VAL A 261 -20.26 39.69 -8.45
C VAL A 261 -20.09 38.66 -9.57
N PHE A 262 -19.53 37.49 -9.28
CA PHE A 262 -19.43 36.42 -10.27
C PHE A 262 -20.81 35.92 -10.73
N TYR A 263 -21.76 35.77 -9.82
CA TYR A 263 -23.13 35.34 -10.14
C TYR A 263 -23.83 36.37 -11.04
N ARG A 264 -23.62 37.67 -10.80
CA ARG A 264 -24.14 38.73 -11.67
C ARG A 264 -23.51 38.69 -13.07
N ALA A 265 -22.19 38.47 -13.18
CA ALA A 265 -21.53 38.30 -14.47
C ALA A 265 -22.05 37.05 -15.22
N PHE A 266 -22.28 35.95 -14.49
CA PHE A 266 -22.93 34.75 -15.03
C PHE A 266 -24.34 35.04 -15.57
N GLN A 267 -25.15 35.81 -14.84
CA GLN A 267 -26.50 36.17 -15.30
C GLN A 267 -26.49 36.93 -16.63
N LEU A 268 -25.49 37.79 -16.88
CA LEU A 268 -25.31 38.46 -18.18
C LEU A 268 -24.93 37.46 -19.29
N ALA A 269 -24.09 36.48 -18.98
CA ALA A 269 -23.75 35.40 -19.92
C ALA A 269 -24.97 34.52 -20.25
N ALA A 270 -25.80 34.23 -19.24
CA ALA A 270 -27.03 33.47 -19.40
C ALA A 270 -28.07 34.22 -20.24
N SER A 271 -28.37 35.48 -19.92
CA SER A 271 -29.40 36.26 -20.62
C SER A 271 -29.07 36.59 -22.08
N SER A 272 -27.77 36.64 -22.42
CA SER A 272 -27.30 36.81 -23.81
C SER A 272 -27.29 35.50 -24.63
N ASN A 273 -27.72 34.38 -24.03
CA ASN A 273 -27.71 33.05 -24.63
C ASN A 273 -26.32 32.60 -25.11
N SER A 274 -25.27 33.07 -24.42
CA SER A 274 -23.87 32.80 -24.76
C SER A 274 -23.35 31.47 -24.17
N LEU A 275 -24.09 30.89 -23.22
CA LEU A 275 -23.76 29.61 -22.60
C LEU A 275 -24.12 28.43 -23.52
N VAL A 276 -23.16 27.54 -23.71
CA VAL A 276 -23.31 26.34 -24.54
C VAL A 276 -23.13 25.08 -23.70
N PRO A 277 -23.77 23.95 -24.03
CA PRO A 277 -23.52 22.70 -23.30
C PRO A 277 -22.03 22.34 -23.33
N PRO A 278 -21.50 21.72 -22.26
CA PRO A 278 -20.11 21.31 -22.22
C PRO A 278 -19.89 20.23 -23.27
N VAL A 279 -18.71 20.25 -23.89
CA VAL A 279 -18.33 19.15 -24.79
C VAL A 279 -18.19 17.89 -23.95
N ASN A 280 -18.60 16.76 -24.53
CA ASN A 280 -18.36 15.47 -23.94
C ASN A 280 -16.85 15.34 -23.68
N VAL A 281 -16.49 15.18 -22.40
CA VAL A 281 -15.17 14.65 -22.08
C VAL A 281 -15.15 13.25 -22.68
N PRO A 282 -14.06 12.79 -23.30
CA PRO A 282 -13.87 11.36 -23.44
C PRO A 282 -14.08 10.83 -22.02
N GLU A 283 -15.17 10.09 -21.77
CA GLU A 283 -15.28 9.35 -20.53
C GLU A 283 -13.91 8.70 -20.36
N ILE A 284 -13.27 8.88 -19.19
CA ILE A 284 -12.37 7.83 -18.75
C ILE A 284 -13.28 6.63 -18.86
N GLY A 285 -13.07 5.79 -19.89
CA GLY A 285 -13.93 4.65 -20.07
C GLY A 285 -13.95 3.92 -18.73
N ALA A 286 -14.95 3.07 -18.50
CA ALA A 286 -14.97 2.20 -17.31
C ALA A 286 -13.64 1.43 -17.06
N ASN A 287 -12.68 1.50 -18.00
CA ASN A 287 -11.38 0.90 -18.01
C ASN A 287 -10.20 1.73 -17.42
N GLY A 288 -10.35 3.01 -17.05
CA GLY A 288 -9.25 3.83 -16.53
C GLY A 288 -8.15 4.15 -17.56
N CYS A 289 -6.97 4.60 -17.13
CA CYS A 289 -5.78 4.68 -18.00
C CYS A 289 -4.73 3.62 -17.59
N GLU A 290 -4.82 2.46 -18.24
CA GLU A 290 -3.93 1.34 -17.96
C GLU A 290 -2.47 1.70 -18.24
N LYS A 291 -1.56 1.22 -17.38
CA LYS A 291 -0.14 1.50 -17.51
C LYS A 291 0.53 0.56 -18.48
N LYS A 292 1.62 1.05 -19.08
CA LYS A 292 2.60 0.22 -19.76
C LYS A 292 3.98 0.43 -19.13
N PRO A 293 4.84 -0.60 -19.12
CA PRO A 293 6.22 -0.47 -18.68
C PRO A 293 6.95 0.69 -19.37
N GLY A 294 7.81 1.39 -18.61
CA GLY A 294 8.64 2.48 -19.13
C GLY A 294 7.96 3.85 -19.26
N GLN A 295 6.72 4.03 -18.80
CA GLN A 295 5.98 5.29 -18.94
C GLN A 295 6.11 6.26 -17.75
N GLY A 296 6.75 5.86 -16.65
CA GLY A 296 6.89 6.68 -15.44
C GLY A 296 7.89 7.83 -15.59
N ASN A 297 7.59 8.96 -14.96
CA ASN A 297 8.46 10.12 -14.88
C ASN A 297 9.47 9.92 -13.74
N TYR A 298 10.73 9.74 -14.09
CA TYR A 298 11.78 9.58 -13.10
C TYR A 298 12.01 10.87 -12.30
N VAL A 299 11.89 10.80 -10.98
CA VAL A 299 12.04 11.96 -10.08
C VAL A 299 13.50 12.40 -9.95
N GLY A 300 14.45 11.48 -10.11
CA GLY A 300 15.87 11.68 -9.84
C GLY A 300 16.38 10.67 -8.80
N GLN A 301 17.71 10.54 -8.72
CA GLN A 301 18.35 9.55 -7.84
C GLN A 301 18.14 9.87 -6.36
N LEU A 302 17.98 8.81 -5.56
CA LEU A 302 17.94 8.85 -4.09
C LEU A 302 16.81 9.74 -3.56
N THR A 303 15.57 9.49 -4.01
CA THR A 303 14.38 10.06 -3.37
C THR A 303 14.38 9.73 -1.89
N GLN A 304 14.79 8.51 -1.55
CA GLN A 304 15.22 8.14 -0.21
C GLN A 304 16.76 8.06 -0.15
N ARG A 305 17.39 8.88 0.70
CA ARG A 305 18.86 9.05 0.77
C ARG A 305 19.55 8.14 1.78
N GLY A 306 18.81 7.23 2.41
CA GLY A 306 19.30 6.37 3.47
C GLY A 306 19.35 7.05 4.85
N GLY A 307 19.71 6.28 5.88
CA GLY A 307 19.60 6.69 7.28
C GLY A 307 18.23 6.48 7.91
N ALA A 308 17.22 6.15 7.08
CA ALA A 308 15.92 5.68 7.54
C ALA A 308 15.96 4.17 7.84
N GLY A 309 15.38 3.80 8.98
CA GLY A 309 15.36 2.45 9.50
C GLY A 309 16.57 2.07 10.34
N GLU A 310 16.40 1.01 11.12
CA GLU A 310 17.43 0.49 12.03
C GLU A 310 17.79 -0.95 11.67
N ASN A 311 19.04 -1.29 11.93
CA ASN A 311 19.54 -2.66 11.92
C ASN A 311 20.34 -2.89 13.19
N ASN A 312 20.47 -4.16 13.57
CA ASN A 312 21.20 -4.57 14.75
C ASN A 312 22.62 -5.08 14.44
N GLY A 313 23.21 -4.63 13.33
CA GLY A 313 24.58 -4.96 12.93
C GLY A 313 24.79 -6.42 12.50
N ILE A 314 26.02 -6.90 12.65
CA ILE A 314 26.40 -8.31 12.41
C ILE A 314 26.08 -9.18 13.62
N TYR A 315 25.95 -10.49 13.42
CA TYR A 315 25.74 -11.42 14.53
C TYR A 315 26.97 -11.49 15.45
N ARG A 316 26.73 -11.22 16.74
CA ARG A 316 27.69 -11.35 17.84
C ARG A 316 27.27 -12.54 18.69
N HIS A 317 27.98 -13.65 18.53
CA HIS A 317 27.71 -14.86 19.28
C HIS A 317 28.15 -14.71 20.73
N LYS A 318 27.22 -14.97 21.64
CA LYS A 318 27.48 -15.16 23.06
C LYS A 318 26.70 -16.37 23.51
N SER A 319 27.24 -17.10 24.46
CA SER A 319 26.51 -18.25 25.01
C SER A 319 26.83 -18.47 26.47
N GLN A 320 25.89 -19.15 27.14
CA GLN A 320 26.00 -19.57 28.52
C GLN A 320 25.97 -21.09 28.57
N GLN A 321 27.00 -21.69 29.16
CA GLN A 321 26.99 -23.12 29.42
C GLN A 321 25.89 -23.46 30.42
N MET A 322 25.03 -24.41 30.07
CA MET A 322 23.91 -24.82 30.90
C MET A 322 24.20 -26.12 31.66
N PRO A 323 23.54 -26.35 32.82
CA PRO A 323 23.64 -27.62 33.53
C PRO A 323 23.18 -28.80 32.65
N VAL A 324 23.88 -29.92 32.76
CA VAL A 324 23.48 -31.16 32.10
C VAL A 324 22.19 -31.69 32.74
N LYS A 325 21.12 -31.82 31.95
CA LYS A 325 19.82 -32.35 32.40
C LYS A 325 19.45 -33.69 31.78
N THR A 326 20.13 -34.12 30.72
CA THR A 326 19.76 -35.33 29.97
C THR A 326 20.99 -36.11 29.53
N THR A 327 20.98 -37.42 29.83
CA THR A 327 21.92 -38.42 29.29
C THR A 327 21.10 -39.59 28.77
N ILE A 328 21.37 -40.02 27.54
CA ILE A 328 20.68 -41.13 26.88
C ILE A 328 21.65 -42.30 26.77
N LYS A 329 21.17 -43.52 26.98
CA LYS A 329 21.94 -44.74 26.72
C LYS A 329 21.45 -45.43 25.44
N SER A 330 22.38 -46.03 24.70
CA SER A 330 22.11 -46.83 23.51
C SER A 330 23.11 -47.97 23.39
N SER A 331 22.66 -49.13 22.89
CA SER A 331 23.55 -50.27 22.59
C SER A 331 24.57 -49.94 21.50
N ASN A 332 24.20 -49.07 20.55
CA ASN A 332 25.00 -48.73 19.38
C ASN A 332 25.16 -47.21 19.19
N ASP A 333 26.17 -46.85 18.41
CA ASP A 333 26.42 -45.50 17.95
C ASP A 333 26.46 -45.50 16.42
N LEU A 334 25.34 -45.14 15.81
CA LEU A 334 25.11 -45.19 14.37
C LEU A 334 25.10 -43.78 13.76
N ASN A 335 25.57 -42.77 14.51
CA ASN A 335 25.39 -41.36 14.17
C ASN A 335 23.90 -41.00 13.93
N GLN A 336 23.04 -41.58 14.77
CA GLN A 336 21.59 -41.67 14.57
C GLN A 336 20.76 -40.46 15.05
N TYR A 337 21.37 -39.55 15.81
CA TYR A 337 20.65 -38.48 16.50
C TYR A 337 20.45 -37.26 15.59
N ARG A 338 19.26 -36.66 15.61
CA ARG A 338 18.90 -35.41 14.93
C ARG A 338 18.02 -34.54 15.84
N PHE A 339 17.90 -33.27 15.50
CA PHE A 339 16.92 -32.36 16.10
C PHE A 339 15.91 -31.94 15.03
N ALA A 340 14.64 -31.80 15.41
CA ALA A 340 13.54 -31.48 14.50
C ALA A 340 12.41 -30.71 15.21
N LYS A 341 11.77 -29.78 14.51
CA LYS A 341 10.56 -29.05 14.96
C LYS A 341 9.33 -29.93 14.79
N LEU A 342 9.14 -30.93 15.65
CA LEU A 342 8.02 -31.87 15.51
C LEU A 342 6.69 -31.27 15.97
N PHE A 343 6.73 -30.34 16.92
CA PHE A 343 5.54 -29.71 17.52
C PHE A 343 5.40 -28.22 17.21
N GLY A 344 6.15 -27.73 16.21
CA GLY A 344 6.12 -26.34 15.75
C GLY A 344 7.43 -25.60 16.03
N ARG A 345 7.46 -24.32 15.68
CA ARG A 345 8.69 -23.49 15.65
C ARG A 345 9.30 -23.17 17.02
N ALA A 346 8.62 -23.54 18.09
CA ALA A 346 8.96 -23.13 19.45
C ALA A 346 10.26 -23.77 19.96
N SER A 347 10.39 -25.07 19.77
CA SER A 347 11.46 -25.90 20.31
C SER A 347 11.83 -26.98 19.30
N ASP A 348 13.06 -27.47 19.39
CA ASP A 348 13.48 -28.64 18.61
C ASP A 348 13.53 -29.88 19.51
N GLU A 349 12.97 -30.96 19.02
CA GLU A 349 12.94 -32.25 19.67
C GLU A 349 14.08 -33.15 19.23
N LEU A 350 14.65 -33.92 20.16
CA LEU A 350 15.67 -34.90 19.82
C LEU A 350 15.00 -36.16 19.28
N VAL A 351 15.47 -36.64 18.14
CA VAL A 351 15.07 -37.91 17.56
C VAL A 351 16.28 -38.80 17.32
N ALA A 352 16.10 -40.11 17.44
CA ALA A 352 17.17 -41.09 17.21
C ALA A 352 16.66 -42.28 16.39
N TRP A 353 17.24 -42.49 15.22
CA TRP A 353 16.93 -43.63 14.37
C TRP A 353 17.40 -44.95 15.00
N TYR A 354 16.60 -46.01 14.88
CA TYR A 354 17.01 -47.37 15.18
C TYR A 354 16.29 -48.39 14.29
N GLU A 355 16.91 -49.56 14.11
CA GLU A 355 16.35 -50.69 13.38
C GLU A 355 15.52 -51.58 14.31
N GLN A 356 14.33 -51.96 13.88
CA GLN A 356 13.44 -52.85 14.61
C GLN A 356 13.76 -54.32 14.30
N PRO A 357 13.46 -55.27 15.21
CA PRO A 357 13.77 -56.69 15.01
C PRO A 357 13.14 -57.34 13.77
N ASN A 358 12.06 -56.76 13.24
CA ASN A 358 11.36 -57.22 12.04
C ASN A 358 11.95 -56.66 10.73
N GLY A 359 13.08 -55.95 10.78
CA GLY A 359 13.71 -55.30 9.62
C GLY A 359 13.12 -53.93 9.24
N ASN A 360 12.13 -53.43 10.00
CA ASN A 360 11.66 -52.06 9.87
C ASN A 360 12.59 -51.08 10.60
N HIS A 361 12.25 -49.80 10.58
CA HIS A 361 12.95 -48.75 11.33
C HIS A 361 11.95 -47.89 12.09
N ALA A 362 12.42 -47.21 13.13
CA ALA A 362 11.66 -46.22 13.87
C ALA A 362 12.58 -45.15 14.45
N PHE A 363 11.97 -44.12 15.00
CA PHE A 363 12.67 -43.04 15.67
C PHE A 363 12.24 -42.98 17.12
N GLY A 364 13.22 -43.10 18.01
CA GLY A 364 13.02 -42.69 19.38
C GLY A 364 12.83 -41.18 19.44
N VAL A 365 11.77 -40.71 20.10
CA VAL A 365 11.50 -39.27 20.28
C VAL A 365 11.70 -38.85 21.73
N TRP A 366 12.39 -37.72 21.95
CA TRP A 366 12.47 -37.03 23.23
C TRP A 366 12.03 -35.58 23.05
N LYS A 367 10.89 -35.24 23.64
CA LYS A 367 10.34 -33.88 23.56
C LYS A 367 11.17 -32.91 24.40
N SER A 368 11.41 -31.70 23.89
CA SER A 368 12.02 -30.62 24.66
C SER A 368 11.03 -30.00 25.63
N ASN A 369 11.43 -29.76 26.88
CA ASN A 369 10.59 -29.03 27.85
C ASN A 369 10.92 -27.52 27.90
N GLY A 370 11.80 -27.02 27.01
CA GLY A 370 12.17 -25.60 26.93
C GLY A 370 13.14 -25.12 28.01
N ASP A 371 13.52 -26.00 28.94
CA ASP A 371 14.39 -25.69 30.09
C ASP A 371 15.72 -26.47 30.06
N GLY A 372 16.02 -27.13 28.93
CA GLY A 372 17.17 -28.02 28.77
C GLY A 372 16.91 -29.50 29.04
N SER A 373 15.79 -29.85 29.68
CA SER A 373 15.43 -31.26 29.85
C SER A 373 14.69 -31.81 28.64
N LEU A 374 14.99 -33.06 28.29
CA LEU A 374 14.25 -33.81 27.28
C LEU A 374 13.53 -35.01 27.90
N THR A 375 12.25 -35.17 27.57
CA THR A 375 11.41 -36.26 28.08
C THR A 375 11.16 -37.28 26.97
N LYS A 376 11.51 -38.54 27.21
CA LYS A 376 11.19 -39.64 26.29
C LYS A 376 9.66 -39.76 26.14
N ILE A 377 9.18 -39.81 24.90
CA ILE A 377 7.77 -40.08 24.56
C ILE A 377 7.71 -41.31 23.65
N PRO A 378 6.52 -41.82 23.27
CA PRO A 378 6.39 -42.91 22.31
C PRO A 378 7.19 -42.66 21.04
N ASP A 379 7.66 -43.75 20.44
CA ASP A 379 8.43 -43.69 19.21
C ASP A 379 7.54 -43.28 18.03
N MET A 380 8.17 -42.75 16.98
CA MET A 380 7.50 -42.40 15.73
C MET A 380 8.03 -43.26 14.58
N ASN A 381 7.16 -43.55 13.62
CA ASN A 381 7.53 -44.12 12.33
C ASN A 381 7.25 -43.05 11.27
N PRO A 382 8.25 -42.59 10.51
CA PRO A 382 8.06 -41.52 9.56
C PRO A 382 7.49 -41.99 8.21
N ASP A 383 7.08 -43.27 8.07
CA ASP A 383 6.54 -43.81 6.81
C ASP A 383 7.53 -43.70 5.62
N LEU A 384 8.83 -43.60 5.89
CA LEU A 384 9.89 -43.48 4.89
C LEU A 384 11.18 -44.09 5.42
N TYR A 385 11.61 -45.21 4.84
CA TYR A 385 12.88 -45.83 5.20
C TYR A 385 14.05 -44.97 4.75
N CYS A 386 14.83 -44.47 5.71
CA CYS A 386 16.05 -43.72 5.45
C CYS A 386 17.16 -44.13 6.40
N LYS A 387 18.36 -44.40 5.87
CA LYS A 387 19.55 -44.67 6.70
C LYS A 387 20.08 -43.37 7.31
N PRO A 388 20.73 -43.40 8.48
CA PRO A 388 21.20 -42.21 9.18
C PRO A 388 21.91 -41.15 8.33
N ALA A 389 22.76 -41.54 7.38
CA ALA A 389 23.49 -40.60 6.52
C ALA A 389 22.59 -39.69 5.65
N GLY A 390 21.36 -40.09 5.35
CA GLY A 390 20.42 -39.36 4.49
C GLY A 390 19.29 -38.62 5.21
N ILE A 391 19.17 -38.80 6.52
CA ILE A 391 18.08 -38.24 7.32
C ILE A 391 18.29 -36.74 7.50
N ASN A 392 17.32 -35.95 7.00
CA ASN A 392 17.21 -34.52 7.22
C ASN A 392 15.80 -34.18 7.69
N PHE A 393 15.69 -33.28 8.67
CA PHE A 393 14.41 -32.72 9.09
C PHE A 393 14.37 -31.25 8.71
N ILE A 394 13.39 -30.86 7.90
CA ILE A 394 13.19 -29.49 7.43
C ILE A 394 11.75 -29.33 6.97
N ASP A 395 11.15 -28.18 7.24
CA ASP A 395 9.79 -27.84 6.80
C ASP A 395 9.77 -27.69 5.27
N MET A 396 9.06 -28.57 4.56
CA MET A 396 9.00 -28.55 3.09
C MET A 396 7.72 -27.91 2.55
N ASN A 397 6.75 -27.60 3.41
CA ASN A 397 5.45 -27.07 3.00
C ASN A 397 5.09 -25.73 3.66
N GLY A 398 5.93 -25.22 4.56
CA GLY A 398 5.80 -23.93 5.24
C GLY A 398 4.82 -23.94 6.42
N ASP A 399 4.31 -25.11 6.84
CA ASP A 399 3.30 -25.21 7.88
C ASP A 399 3.85 -24.99 9.30
N GLY A 400 5.17 -24.93 9.45
CA GLY A 400 5.91 -24.69 10.69
C GLY A 400 6.34 -25.95 11.42
N TYR A 401 6.11 -27.13 10.84
CA TYR A 401 6.59 -28.42 11.34
C TYR A 401 7.66 -28.96 10.40
N ASP A 402 8.76 -29.51 10.95
CA ASP A 402 9.76 -30.13 10.10
C ASP A 402 9.25 -31.47 9.55
N ASP A 403 9.41 -31.66 8.24
CA ASP A 403 9.16 -32.91 7.52
C ASP A 403 10.41 -33.80 7.50
N LEU A 404 10.26 -35.08 7.18
CA LEU A 404 11.41 -35.96 6.94
C LEU A 404 11.76 -35.97 5.45
N VAL A 405 12.99 -35.54 5.14
CA VAL A 405 13.59 -35.70 3.82
C VAL A 405 14.71 -36.73 3.89
N CYS A 406 14.57 -37.80 3.09
CA CYS A 406 15.66 -38.74 2.84
C CYS A 406 16.41 -38.35 1.58
N ILE A 407 17.68 -37.99 1.72
CA ILE A 407 18.57 -37.87 0.56
C ILE A 407 19.13 -39.26 0.27
N GLY A 408 18.91 -39.80 -0.91
CA GLY A 408 19.45 -41.08 -1.37
C GLY A 408 20.97 -41.01 -1.61
N PRO A 409 21.67 -42.15 -1.71
CA PRO A 409 23.12 -42.19 -1.95
C PRO A 409 23.57 -41.41 -3.19
N HIS A 410 22.71 -41.32 -4.20
CA HIS A 410 22.96 -40.61 -5.45
C HIS A 410 22.53 -39.13 -5.40
N GLY A 411 21.99 -38.65 -4.29
CA GLY A 411 21.58 -37.25 -4.09
C GLY A 411 20.10 -36.96 -4.37
N ASP A 412 19.32 -37.94 -4.80
CA ASP A 412 17.86 -37.82 -4.96
C ASP A 412 17.17 -37.56 -3.62
N ALA A 413 16.07 -36.79 -3.60
CA ALA A 413 15.36 -36.42 -2.38
C ALA A 413 13.95 -37.03 -2.34
N GLN A 414 13.65 -37.78 -1.27
CA GLN A 414 12.33 -38.33 -0.98
C GLN A 414 11.75 -37.68 0.28
N LEU A 415 10.45 -37.41 0.26
CA LEU A 415 9.74 -36.69 1.32
C LEU A 415 8.71 -37.57 2.00
N SER A 416 8.64 -37.46 3.33
CA SER A 416 7.49 -37.85 4.14
C SER A 416 7.05 -36.68 5.01
N ILE A 417 5.76 -36.36 4.93
CA ILE A 417 5.20 -35.11 5.45
C ILE A 417 4.70 -35.32 6.87
N ASN A 418 5.10 -34.45 7.79
CA ASN A 418 4.54 -34.36 9.13
C ASN A 418 3.07 -33.91 9.05
N GLN A 419 2.14 -34.68 9.61
CA GLN A 419 0.70 -34.38 9.49
C GLN A 419 0.22 -33.29 10.48
N GLY A 420 1.11 -32.72 11.30
CA GLY A 420 0.76 -31.68 12.28
C GLY A 420 -0.17 -32.16 13.39
N ASP A 421 -0.37 -33.47 13.52
CA ASP A 421 -1.33 -34.08 14.46
C ASP A 421 -0.68 -34.52 15.79
N GLY A 422 0.60 -34.17 15.98
CA GLY A 422 1.33 -34.36 17.23
C GLY A 422 0.81 -33.45 18.34
N ASN A 423 0.87 -33.92 19.58
CA ASN A 423 0.46 -33.13 20.74
C ASN A 423 1.46 -33.30 21.89
N LYS A 424 2.16 -32.20 22.18
CA LYS A 424 3.19 -32.13 23.22
C LYS A 424 2.66 -32.33 24.64
N GLY A 425 1.41 -31.94 24.90
CA GLY A 425 0.73 -32.05 26.20
C GLY A 425 0.34 -33.49 26.53
N SER A 426 -0.17 -34.24 25.55
CA SER A 426 -0.52 -35.66 25.71
C SER A 426 0.61 -36.63 25.37
N ASN A 427 1.83 -36.13 25.12
CA ASN A 427 2.99 -36.93 24.71
C ASN A 427 2.74 -37.76 23.44
N LYS A 428 1.91 -37.27 22.51
CA LYS A 428 1.62 -37.93 21.24
C LYS A 428 2.60 -37.42 20.18
N PRO A 429 3.55 -38.21 19.66
CA PRO A 429 4.36 -37.79 18.51
C PRO A 429 3.50 -37.59 17.26
N PRO A 430 3.92 -36.74 16.31
CA PRO A 430 3.21 -36.59 15.04
C PRO A 430 3.27 -37.87 14.20
N THR A 431 2.25 -38.07 13.38
CA THR A 431 2.26 -39.05 12.30
C THR A 431 2.88 -38.42 11.05
N PHE A 432 3.51 -39.27 10.23
CA PHE A 432 4.06 -38.87 8.94
C PHE A 432 3.39 -39.69 7.84
N LYS A 433 3.37 -39.12 6.64
CA LYS A 433 2.83 -39.78 5.46
C LYS A 433 3.78 -39.64 4.28
N LEU A 434 4.15 -40.77 3.68
CA LEU A 434 4.99 -40.78 2.49
C LEU A 434 4.37 -39.94 1.38
N HIS A 435 5.13 -38.99 0.86
CA HIS A 435 4.83 -38.30 -0.37
C HIS A 435 5.54 -38.97 -1.57
N GLY A 436 6.83 -39.31 -1.39
CA GLY A 436 7.65 -39.95 -2.41
C GLY A 436 8.79 -39.07 -2.91
N LEU A 437 9.28 -39.32 -4.13
CA LEU A 437 10.37 -38.56 -4.74
C LEU A 437 9.93 -37.12 -5.03
N ILE A 438 10.65 -36.14 -4.49
CA ILE A 438 10.40 -34.71 -4.71
C ILE A 438 11.45 -34.05 -5.59
N LYS A 439 12.68 -34.58 -5.66
CA LYS A 439 13.73 -34.03 -6.51
C LYS A 439 14.73 -35.09 -6.97
N ASN A 440 15.09 -35.05 -8.26
CA ASN A 440 16.21 -35.83 -8.79
C ASN A 440 17.56 -35.23 -8.39
N ASN A 441 18.63 -36.03 -8.47
CA ASN A 441 19.98 -35.52 -8.18
C ASN A 441 20.45 -34.52 -9.24
N GLU A 442 21.35 -33.64 -8.84
CA GLU A 442 21.99 -32.63 -9.70
C GLU A 442 23.42 -33.06 -10.11
N GLY A 443 23.67 -34.37 -10.21
CA GLY A 443 24.98 -34.96 -10.54
C GLY A 443 25.92 -35.10 -9.34
N PHE A 444 25.42 -34.93 -8.11
CA PHE A 444 26.21 -35.03 -6.88
C PHE A 444 25.60 -36.05 -5.92
N ALA A 445 26.47 -36.81 -5.26
CA ALA A 445 26.08 -37.79 -4.25
C ALA A 445 25.61 -37.13 -2.94
N GLN A 446 25.00 -37.94 -2.07
CA GLN A 446 24.41 -37.52 -0.79
C GLN A 446 25.28 -36.59 0.07
N ASP A 447 26.59 -36.84 0.12
CA ASP A 447 27.53 -36.10 0.97
C ASP A 447 27.69 -34.62 0.56
N ARG A 448 27.29 -34.29 -0.68
CA ARG A 448 27.32 -32.97 -1.28
C ARG A 448 26.00 -32.22 -1.20
N VAL A 449 24.92 -32.85 -0.71
CA VAL A 449 23.59 -32.23 -0.65
C VAL A 449 23.35 -31.63 0.74
N ARG A 450 22.79 -30.42 0.80
CA ARG A 450 22.26 -29.79 2.02
C ARG A 450 20.87 -29.27 1.72
N LEU A 451 20.01 -29.27 2.73
CA LEU A 451 18.72 -28.59 2.67
C LEU A 451 18.80 -27.34 3.54
N ALA A 452 18.20 -26.25 3.09
CA ALA A 452 18.24 -24.96 3.77
C ALA A 452 17.10 -24.06 3.27
N ASP A 453 16.48 -23.26 4.13
CA ASP A 453 15.63 -22.14 3.68
C ASP A 453 16.53 -20.95 3.33
N ILE A 454 16.95 -20.85 2.05
CA ILE A 454 17.92 -19.84 1.63
C ILE A 454 17.26 -18.51 1.26
N ASP A 455 16.03 -18.57 0.74
CA ASP A 455 15.29 -17.38 0.29
C ASP A 455 14.35 -16.81 1.37
N GLY A 456 14.21 -17.50 2.51
CA GLY A 456 13.49 -17.09 3.70
C GLY A 456 11.98 -17.13 3.54
N ASP A 457 11.46 -18.03 2.72
CA ASP A 457 10.02 -18.21 2.52
C ASP A 457 9.41 -19.25 3.49
N GLY A 458 10.23 -19.89 4.33
CA GLY A 458 9.84 -20.89 5.32
C GLY A 458 9.87 -22.32 4.81
N ARG A 459 10.29 -22.56 3.57
CA ARG A 459 10.38 -23.90 2.99
C ARG A 459 11.83 -24.29 2.72
N GLY A 460 12.13 -25.57 2.90
CA GLY A 460 13.45 -26.12 2.62
C GLY A 460 13.80 -26.14 1.14
N ASP A 461 14.91 -25.51 0.79
CA ASP A 461 15.49 -25.54 -0.55
C ASP A 461 16.53 -26.65 -0.68
N TYR A 462 16.76 -27.12 -1.90
CA TYR A 462 17.75 -28.13 -2.19
C TYR A 462 19.05 -27.45 -2.65
N CYS A 463 20.15 -27.70 -1.95
CA CYS A 463 21.44 -27.11 -2.25
C CYS A 463 22.53 -28.18 -2.45
N VAL A 464 23.44 -27.93 -3.39
CA VAL A 464 24.59 -28.79 -3.66
C VAL A 464 25.90 -28.04 -3.52
N LEU A 465 26.90 -28.74 -2.98
CA LEU A 465 28.27 -28.27 -2.85
C LEU A 465 29.12 -28.78 -4.01
N ASP A 466 29.82 -27.87 -4.69
CA ASP A 466 30.87 -28.27 -5.63
C ASP A 466 32.18 -28.65 -4.90
N ASN A 467 33.20 -29.05 -5.66
CA ASN A 467 34.50 -29.44 -5.10
C ASN A 467 35.27 -28.29 -4.42
N GLY A 468 34.94 -27.04 -4.75
CA GLY A 468 35.47 -25.85 -4.07
C GLY A 468 34.69 -25.48 -2.81
N GLY A 469 33.53 -26.10 -2.57
CA GLY A 469 32.62 -25.78 -1.48
C GLY A 469 31.66 -24.62 -1.78
N ASN A 470 31.53 -24.20 -3.05
CA ASN A 470 30.49 -23.24 -3.43
C ASN A 470 29.13 -23.94 -3.39
N VAL A 471 28.09 -23.19 -3.02
CA VAL A 471 26.74 -23.73 -2.84
C VAL A 471 25.84 -23.19 -3.95
N ARG A 472 25.27 -24.11 -4.72
CA ARG A 472 24.18 -23.82 -5.68
C ARG A 472 22.87 -24.35 -5.11
N CYS A 473 21.79 -23.60 -5.24
CA CYS A 473 20.50 -23.96 -4.67
C CYS A 473 19.38 -23.94 -5.71
N TRP A 474 18.33 -24.72 -5.42
CA TRP A 474 17.06 -24.73 -6.12
C TRP A 474 15.97 -24.48 -5.10
N ARG A 475 15.18 -23.45 -5.36
CA ARG A 475 14.07 -23.04 -4.53
C ARG A 475 12.92 -24.05 -4.61
N ASN A 476 12.39 -24.44 -3.47
CA ASN A 476 11.12 -25.16 -3.38
C ASN A 476 9.95 -24.20 -3.68
N GLY A 477 9.25 -24.42 -4.79
CA GLY A 477 8.12 -23.59 -5.21
C GLY A 477 6.79 -24.33 -5.25
N GLY A 478 5.71 -23.55 -5.13
CA GLY A 478 4.33 -24.02 -5.01
C GLY A 478 3.66 -23.45 -3.77
N THR A 479 2.42 -23.83 -3.50
CA THR A 479 1.70 -23.53 -2.24
C THR A 479 1.01 -24.76 -1.67
N GLY A 480 1.19 -25.92 -2.30
CA GLY A 480 0.70 -27.20 -1.81
C GLY A 480 1.50 -27.79 -0.65
N LYS A 481 1.15 -29.04 -0.28
CA LYS A 481 1.76 -29.78 0.85
C LYS A 481 3.17 -30.33 0.56
N ALA A 482 3.70 -30.11 -0.63
CA ALA A 482 4.99 -30.60 -1.11
C ALA A 482 5.48 -29.70 -2.25
N PRO A 483 6.77 -29.78 -2.63
CA PRO A 483 7.29 -29.04 -3.78
C PRO A 483 6.51 -29.35 -5.06
N GLU A 484 5.96 -28.31 -5.70
CA GLU A 484 5.31 -28.43 -7.01
C GLU A 484 6.34 -28.29 -8.14
N TYR A 485 7.36 -27.46 -7.92
CA TYR A 485 8.45 -27.25 -8.86
C TYR A 485 9.72 -26.79 -8.14
N TRP A 486 10.86 -26.93 -8.82
CA TRP A 486 12.17 -26.49 -8.35
C TRP A 486 12.72 -25.40 -9.25
N GLN A 487 12.88 -24.19 -8.73
CA GLN A 487 13.42 -23.04 -9.46
C GLN A 487 14.91 -22.90 -9.20
N SER A 488 15.73 -22.75 -10.24
CA SER A 488 17.17 -22.55 -10.01
C SER A 488 17.43 -21.18 -9.40
N LEU A 489 18.24 -21.12 -8.34
CA LEU A 489 18.75 -19.86 -7.78
C LEU A 489 20.19 -19.58 -8.22
N GLY A 490 20.88 -20.54 -8.86
CA GLY A 490 22.31 -20.44 -9.14
C GLY A 490 23.16 -20.52 -7.85
N THR A 491 24.35 -19.91 -7.88
CA THR A 491 25.28 -19.90 -6.74
C THR A 491 24.80 -18.94 -5.66
N ARG A 492 24.39 -19.46 -4.50
CA ARG A 492 23.95 -18.64 -3.36
C ARG A 492 25.02 -18.42 -2.31
N PHE A 493 26.08 -19.24 -2.28
CA PHE A 493 27.21 -19.01 -1.39
C PHE A 493 28.53 -19.34 -2.09
N THR A 494 29.47 -18.41 -2.06
CA THR A 494 30.85 -18.62 -2.53
C THR A 494 31.71 -19.10 -1.36
N ALA A 495 32.43 -20.20 -1.56
CA ALA A 495 33.25 -20.84 -0.54
C ALA A 495 34.23 -19.87 0.13
N LYS A 496 34.45 -20.06 1.44
CA LYS A 496 35.36 -19.23 2.24
C LYS A 496 36.70 -19.91 2.53
N GLY A 497 37.07 -20.94 1.76
CA GLY A 497 38.36 -21.63 1.92
C GLY A 497 38.50 -22.39 3.24
N MET A 498 37.39 -22.85 3.84
CA MET A 498 37.40 -23.49 5.16
C MET A 498 37.89 -24.95 5.16
N GLY A 499 38.27 -25.50 3.99
CA GLY A 499 38.78 -26.87 3.88
C GLY A 499 37.66 -27.91 3.76
N ASP A 500 37.61 -28.86 4.69
CA ASP A 500 36.74 -30.03 4.60
C ASP A 500 35.24 -29.66 4.58
N MET A 501 34.61 -29.86 3.43
CA MET A 501 33.20 -29.52 3.19
C MET A 501 32.19 -30.33 4.01
N ARG A 502 32.62 -31.44 4.64
CA ARG A 502 31.79 -32.15 5.64
C ARG A 502 31.50 -31.29 6.85
N GLY A 503 32.19 -30.16 7.04
CA GLY A 503 31.87 -29.16 8.06
C GLY A 503 30.71 -28.23 7.69
N VAL A 504 30.30 -28.15 6.42
CA VAL A 504 29.26 -27.19 5.99
C VAL A 504 27.87 -27.64 6.47
N ARG A 505 27.16 -26.72 7.13
CA ARG A 505 25.77 -26.85 7.59
C ARG A 505 25.00 -25.57 7.26
N PHE A 506 23.68 -25.70 7.22
CA PHE A 506 22.74 -24.58 7.18
C PHE A 506 21.83 -24.67 8.40
N ALA A 507 21.66 -23.54 9.08
CA ALA A 507 20.75 -23.40 10.21
C ALA A 507 20.55 -21.93 10.56
N ASP A 508 19.33 -21.51 10.87
CA ASP A 508 18.96 -20.19 11.39
C ASP A 508 19.53 -19.94 12.81
N ILE A 509 20.81 -19.55 12.90
CA ILE A 509 21.54 -19.44 14.18
C ILE A 509 21.10 -18.21 14.97
N ASN A 510 20.60 -17.18 14.28
CA ASN A 510 20.26 -15.88 14.86
C ASN A 510 18.75 -15.75 15.15
N GLY A 511 17.90 -16.55 14.49
CA GLY A 511 16.44 -16.61 14.69
C GLY A 511 15.62 -15.76 13.71
N ASP A 512 16.20 -15.26 12.63
CA ASP A 512 15.50 -14.39 11.65
C ASP A 512 14.65 -15.17 10.62
N GLY A 513 14.68 -16.49 10.68
CA GLY A 513 13.93 -17.36 9.76
C GLY A 513 14.57 -17.56 8.41
N ARG A 514 15.87 -17.26 8.26
CA ARG A 514 16.68 -17.63 7.11
C ARG A 514 17.82 -18.52 7.58
N ASP A 515 18.11 -19.59 6.84
CA ASP A 515 19.19 -20.46 7.26
C ASP A 515 20.57 -19.84 6.96
N ASP A 516 21.39 -19.77 8.00
CA ASP A 516 22.74 -19.23 7.94
C ASP A 516 23.74 -20.28 7.49
N TRP A 517 24.82 -19.85 6.84
CA TRP A 517 25.91 -20.74 6.46
C TRP A 517 26.86 -20.94 7.64
N LEU A 518 27.07 -22.20 8.00
CA LEU A 518 27.95 -22.60 9.09
C LEU A 518 29.05 -23.53 8.57
N TRP A 519 30.26 -23.37 9.05
CA TRP A 519 31.31 -24.37 8.93
C TRP A 519 31.79 -24.84 10.30
N VAL A 520 31.62 -26.14 10.56
CA VAL A 520 32.01 -26.81 11.79
C VAL A 520 33.32 -27.57 11.56
N SER A 521 34.37 -27.16 12.27
CA SER A 521 35.67 -27.83 12.26
C SER A 521 35.59 -29.21 12.89
N ASP A 522 36.64 -30.02 12.73
CA ASP A 522 36.67 -31.38 13.28
C ASP A 522 36.55 -31.44 14.81
N VAL A 523 36.99 -30.40 15.50
CA VAL A 523 36.85 -30.23 16.96
C VAL A 523 35.60 -29.44 17.36
N GLY A 524 34.70 -29.13 16.41
CA GLY A 524 33.45 -28.43 16.68
C GLY A 524 33.52 -26.90 16.67
N GLN A 525 34.69 -26.29 16.40
CA GLN A 525 34.75 -24.82 16.23
C GLN A 525 33.85 -24.44 15.06
N THR A 526 33.03 -23.41 15.23
CA THR A 526 32.06 -23.03 14.20
C THR A 526 32.30 -21.61 13.73
N THR A 527 32.40 -21.42 12.42
CA THR A 527 32.37 -20.10 11.76
C THR A 527 31.02 -19.91 11.09
N THR A 528 30.44 -18.72 11.23
CA THR A 528 29.09 -18.39 10.77
C THR A 528 29.09 -17.22 9.81
N TRP A 529 28.29 -17.32 8.75
CA TRP A 529 27.90 -16.21 7.88
C TRP A 529 26.37 -16.13 7.86
N THR A 530 25.81 -15.01 8.31
CA THR A 530 24.37 -14.86 8.39
C THR A 530 23.73 -14.48 7.06
N ASN A 531 22.55 -15.03 6.79
CA ASN A 531 21.79 -14.86 5.55
C ASN A 531 20.85 -13.65 5.62
N GLY A 532 21.21 -12.54 4.95
CA GLY A 532 20.33 -11.38 4.80
C GLY A 532 19.62 -11.31 3.44
N ARG A 533 18.37 -10.83 3.42
CA ARG A 533 17.64 -10.52 2.18
C ARG A 533 18.35 -9.46 1.35
N SER A 534 18.44 -9.62 0.04
CA SER A 534 18.99 -8.61 -0.88
C SER A 534 17.93 -7.91 -1.72
N CYS A 535 18.09 -6.61 -1.96
CA CYS A 535 17.35 -5.87 -3.00
C CYS A 535 17.91 -6.05 -4.42
N THR A 536 18.99 -6.81 -4.59
CA THR A 536 19.63 -6.97 -5.91
C THR A 536 18.68 -7.62 -6.90
N ARG A 537 18.41 -6.92 -8.01
CA ARG A 537 17.67 -7.44 -9.17
C ARG A 537 18.31 -8.72 -9.69
N GLY A 538 17.50 -9.67 -10.12
CA GLY A 538 17.99 -10.92 -10.71
C GLY A 538 16.98 -11.54 -11.65
N LYS A 539 17.14 -12.83 -11.91
CA LYS A 539 16.23 -13.67 -12.69
C LYS A 539 16.35 -15.11 -12.21
N GLU A 540 15.54 -16.03 -12.74
CA GLU A 540 15.77 -17.45 -12.49
C GLU A 540 17.21 -17.85 -12.89
N GLY A 541 17.88 -18.57 -12.00
CA GLY A 541 19.30 -18.95 -12.09
C GLY A 541 20.28 -17.90 -11.55
N ASP A 542 19.85 -16.68 -11.25
CA ASP A 542 20.70 -15.61 -10.69
C ASP A 542 19.86 -14.53 -9.97
N GLY A 543 18.96 -14.94 -9.09
CA GLY A 543 18.04 -14.05 -8.40
C GLY A 543 17.76 -14.52 -6.97
N LEU A 544 16.98 -13.72 -6.23
CA LEU A 544 16.85 -13.87 -4.77
C LEU A 544 18.23 -13.93 -4.10
N ASN A 545 19.05 -12.93 -4.42
CA ASN A 545 20.41 -12.82 -3.93
C ASN A 545 20.45 -12.74 -2.40
N VAL A 546 21.53 -13.26 -1.81
CA VAL A 546 21.76 -13.25 -0.37
C VAL A 546 22.85 -12.24 -0.03
N TYR A 547 22.61 -11.45 1.00
CA TYR A 547 23.57 -10.53 1.59
C TYR A 547 24.27 -11.19 2.79
N TRP A 548 25.41 -11.84 2.53
CA TRP A 548 26.17 -12.57 3.56
C TRP A 548 27.00 -11.65 4.46
N ARG A 549 26.89 -11.84 5.78
CA ARG A 549 27.73 -11.14 6.77
C ARG A 549 28.35 -12.13 7.75
N GLN A 550 29.67 -12.08 7.95
CA GLN A 550 30.31 -12.96 8.92
C GLN A 550 29.92 -12.55 10.36
N GLY A 551 29.54 -13.53 11.17
CA GLY A 551 29.38 -13.37 12.61
C GLY A 551 30.67 -13.67 13.36
N PHE A 552 30.81 -13.14 14.58
CA PHE A 552 31.97 -13.38 15.44
C PHE A 552 31.55 -13.67 16.87
N LEU A 553 32.41 -14.35 17.64
CA LEU A 553 32.30 -14.39 19.09
C LEU A 553 32.28 -12.97 19.67
N ASP A 554 31.44 -12.75 20.68
CA ASP A 554 31.28 -11.44 21.33
C ASP A 554 32.63 -10.88 21.81
N GLY A 555 32.84 -9.59 21.58
CA GLY A 555 34.12 -8.91 21.83
C GLY A 555 35.27 -9.23 20.83
N ARG A 556 35.05 -10.01 19.78
CA ARG A 556 36.07 -10.34 18.75
C ARG A 556 35.72 -9.74 17.39
N THR A 557 36.70 -9.47 16.54
CA THR A 557 36.51 -9.00 15.15
C THR A 557 37.00 -9.99 14.09
N SER A 558 37.50 -11.14 14.53
CA SER A 558 37.99 -12.22 13.68
C SER A 558 37.84 -13.57 14.41
N GLY A 559 37.91 -14.66 13.65
CA GLY A 559 37.82 -16.03 14.16
C GLY A 559 36.38 -16.60 14.15
N PRO A 560 36.20 -17.78 14.75
CA PRO A 560 34.92 -18.47 14.78
C PRO A 560 33.89 -17.77 15.70
N THR A 561 32.61 -18.06 15.48
CA THR A 561 31.54 -17.71 16.42
C THR A 561 31.57 -18.61 17.66
N HIS A 562 31.92 -19.88 17.50
CA HIS A 562 31.94 -20.86 18.60
C HIS A 562 33.34 -21.46 18.79
N PRO A 563 33.84 -21.54 20.03
CA PRO A 563 35.19 -22.04 20.33
C PRO A 563 35.36 -23.56 20.19
N GLY A 564 34.26 -24.29 19.98
CA GLY A 564 34.27 -25.74 19.78
C GLY A 564 34.46 -26.55 21.07
N MET A 565 34.77 -27.83 20.89
CA MET A 565 34.76 -28.87 21.92
C MET A 565 36.10 -29.58 22.06
N GLY A 566 37.21 -28.93 21.65
CA GLY A 566 38.56 -29.52 21.67
C GLY A 566 39.03 -30.06 23.03
N GLN A 567 38.42 -29.61 24.13
CA GLN A 567 38.66 -30.17 25.47
C GLN A 567 38.18 -31.63 25.64
N TYR A 568 37.33 -32.13 24.74
CA TYR A 568 36.78 -33.49 24.76
C TYR A 568 37.44 -34.41 23.71
N GLY A 569 38.39 -33.91 22.93
CA GLY A 569 39.08 -34.69 21.89
C GLY A 569 39.70 -33.80 20.81
N SER A 570 40.66 -34.34 20.08
CA SER A 570 41.40 -33.62 19.03
C SER A 570 40.81 -33.80 17.62
N GLU A 571 39.92 -34.77 17.41
CA GLU A 571 39.32 -35.08 16.11
C GLU A 571 37.94 -35.76 16.26
N GLY A 572 37.17 -35.82 15.16
CA GLY A 572 35.91 -36.57 15.05
C GLY A 572 34.71 -35.99 15.82
N LEU A 573 34.85 -34.83 16.45
CA LEU A 573 33.80 -34.23 17.30
C LEU A 573 32.69 -33.56 16.50
N ARG A 574 32.96 -33.14 15.26
CA ARG A 574 31.99 -32.37 14.45
C ARG A 574 30.63 -33.04 14.27
N ASN A 575 30.58 -34.37 14.16
CA ASN A 575 29.35 -35.12 13.95
C ASN A 575 28.49 -35.21 15.24
N ARG A 576 29.01 -34.69 16.36
CA ARG A 576 28.32 -34.59 17.64
C ARG A 576 27.85 -33.17 17.96
N VAL A 577 28.09 -32.23 17.06
CA VAL A 577 27.69 -30.84 17.21
C VAL A 577 26.40 -30.61 16.43
N PHE A 578 25.41 -30.07 17.13
CA PHE A 578 24.10 -29.70 16.59
C PHE A 578 23.76 -28.28 17.01
N PHE A 579 22.86 -27.67 16.26
CA PHE A 579 22.25 -26.37 16.59
C PHE A 579 20.76 -26.60 16.75
N ALA A 580 20.22 -26.30 17.93
CA ALA A 580 18.83 -26.64 18.26
C ALA A 580 18.22 -25.69 19.30
N ARG A 581 16.91 -25.46 19.25
CA ARG A 581 16.14 -24.68 20.24
C ARG A 581 15.82 -25.53 21.46
N ILE A 582 16.76 -25.56 22.40
CA ILE A 582 16.64 -26.35 23.64
C ILE A 582 16.12 -25.50 24.80
N TYR A 583 16.51 -24.22 24.83
CA TYR A 583 16.04 -23.25 25.81
C TYR A 583 15.11 -22.19 25.18
N ASP A 584 13.91 -22.04 25.74
CA ASP A 584 12.91 -21.09 25.23
C ASP A 584 13.29 -19.61 25.49
N LYS A 585 12.83 -18.71 24.58
CA LYS A 585 12.95 -17.24 24.64
C LYS A 585 11.66 -16.53 24.12
N PRO A 586 10.60 -16.45 24.93
CA PRO A 586 9.28 -15.94 24.50
C PRO A 586 9.29 -14.56 23.84
N GLU A 587 10.21 -13.67 24.23
CA GLU A 587 10.32 -12.29 23.73
C GLU A 587 10.64 -12.19 22.23
N THR A 588 11.36 -13.16 21.66
CA THR A 588 11.71 -13.15 20.23
C THR A 588 10.51 -13.44 19.34
N ARG A 589 9.63 -14.34 19.78
CA ARG A 589 8.41 -14.71 19.04
C ARG A 589 7.42 -13.57 18.91
N ALA A 590 7.35 -12.70 19.92
CA ALA A 590 6.50 -11.51 19.87
C ALA A 590 6.92 -10.53 18.75
N ARG A 591 8.17 -10.58 18.30
CA ARG A 591 8.71 -9.78 17.17
C ARG A 591 8.57 -10.47 15.81
N GLY A 592 7.84 -11.59 15.75
CA GLY A 592 7.76 -12.43 14.55
C GLY A 592 9.01 -13.25 14.27
N MET A 593 9.98 -13.28 15.18
CA MET A 593 11.24 -14.01 15.05
C MET A 593 11.17 -15.38 15.74
N MET A 594 12.05 -16.31 15.34
CA MET A 594 12.26 -17.55 16.08
C MET A 594 13.32 -17.38 17.17
N ASN A 595 13.38 -18.32 18.12
CA ASN A 595 14.47 -18.33 19.09
C ASN A 595 15.77 -18.68 18.36
N SER A 596 16.84 -17.93 18.61
CA SER A 596 18.20 -18.27 18.13
C SER A 596 18.61 -19.68 18.60
N LEU A 597 19.29 -20.45 17.76
CA LEU A 597 19.67 -21.84 18.07
C LEU A 597 20.79 -21.92 19.11
N ASP A 598 20.71 -22.90 20.01
CA ASP A 598 21.73 -23.21 21.01
C ASP A 598 22.81 -24.12 20.41
N TYR A 599 24.05 -24.01 20.89
CA TYR A 599 25.10 -24.96 20.54
C TYR A 599 24.97 -26.21 21.41
N VAL A 600 24.74 -27.37 20.78
CA VAL A 600 24.52 -28.64 21.46
C VAL A 600 25.64 -29.62 21.11
N PHE A 601 26.33 -30.13 22.13
CA PHE A 601 27.33 -31.17 21.99
C PHE A 601 26.82 -32.48 22.61
N LEU A 602 26.72 -33.51 21.77
CA LEU A 602 26.37 -34.86 22.18
C LEU A 602 27.63 -35.61 22.62
N HIS A 603 28.00 -35.44 23.90
CA HIS A 603 29.20 -36.05 24.46
C HIS A 603 29.03 -37.56 24.61
N HIS A 604 29.71 -38.32 23.76
CA HIS A 604 29.70 -39.78 23.75
C HIS A 604 30.72 -40.36 24.73
N LYS A 605 30.31 -41.37 25.48
CA LYS A 605 31.20 -42.21 26.28
C LYS A 605 30.78 -43.68 26.15
N LYS A 606 31.76 -44.56 25.91
CA LYS A 606 31.55 -46.01 26.03
C LYS A 606 31.57 -46.38 27.51
N GLU A 607 30.48 -46.95 28.00
CA GLU A 607 30.35 -47.36 29.39
C GLU A 607 30.91 -48.78 29.61
N SER A 608 31.22 -49.10 30.86
CA SER A 608 31.80 -50.40 31.25
C SER A 608 30.85 -51.58 31.00
N ASP A 609 29.54 -51.34 30.94
CA ASP A 609 28.51 -52.33 30.60
C ASP A 609 28.38 -52.56 29.08
N GLY A 610 29.25 -51.94 28.27
CA GLY A 610 29.23 -52.04 26.82
C GLY A 610 28.19 -51.15 26.15
N GLN A 611 27.36 -50.41 26.90
CA GLN A 611 26.47 -49.40 26.33
C GLN A 611 27.23 -48.12 25.96
N ASN A 612 26.60 -47.29 25.14
CA ASN A 612 27.06 -45.95 24.80
C ASN A 612 26.18 -44.96 25.53
N SER A 613 26.78 -44.08 26.34
CA SER A 613 26.10 -42.94 26.91
C SER A 613 26.32 -41.71 26.03
N PHE A 614 25.28 -40.91 25.89
CA PHE A 614 25.24 -39.67 25.14
C PHE A 614 24.72 -38.58 26.06
N THR A 615 25.63 -37.81 26.63
CA THR A 615 25.30 -36.67 27.48
C THR A 615 25.08 -35.44 26.63
N ILE A 616 23.90 -34.82 26.77
CA ILE A 616 23.54 -33.61 26.04
C ILE A 616 24.08 -32.42 26.81
N ARG A 617 25.12 -31.78 26.27
CA ARG A 617 25.70 -30.56 26.80
C ARG A 617 25.28 -29.38 25.92
N THR A 618 24.66 -28.37 26.53
CA THR A 618 24.09 -27.25 25.80
C THR A 618 24.69 -25.93 26.26
N TRP A 619 25.04 -25.08 25.30
CA TRP A 619 25.39 -23.70 25.51
C TRP A 619 24.26 -22.84 24.97
N LYS A 620 23.45 -22.30 25.89
CA LYS A 620 22.31 -21.45 25.55
C LYS A 620 22.83 -20.22 24.82
N ASN A 621 22.35 -19.99 23.61
CA ASN A 621 22.70 -18.82 22.82
C ASN A 621 22.11 -17.58 23.48
N THR A 622 22.93 -16.59 23.79
CA THR A 622 22.56 -15.26 24.30
C THR A 622 23.11 -14.15 23.42
N GLY A 623 23.59 -14.52 22.22
CA GLY A 623 24.04 -13.59 21.19
C GLY A 623 22.89 -12.86 20.52
N GLN A 624 23.25 -11.86 19.72
CA GLN A 624 22.31 -10.97 19.05
C GLN A 624 22.90 -10.41 17.75
N GLY A 625 22.08 -9.72 16.96
CA GLY A 625 22.50 -9.05 15.72
C GLY A 625 22.31 -9.93 14.48
N GLY A 626 22.37 -9.31 13.31
CA GLY A 626 22.26 -9.99 12.03
C GLY A 626 20.82 -10.25 11.55
N THR A 627 19.80 -9.98 12.38
CA THR A 627 18.39 -10.35 12.11
C THR A 627 17.55 -9.22 11.50
N GLU A 628 18.00 -7.96 11.61
CA GLU A 628 17.20 -6.80 11.20
C GLU A 628 17.86 -6.04 10.05
N LEU A 629 17.05 -5.61 9.08
CA LEU A 629 17.48 -4.88 7.88
C LEU A 629 16.75 -3.53 7.80
N ASN A 630 17.47 -2.48 7.39
CA ASN A 630 16.91 -1.13 7.32
C ASN A 630 15.70 -1.07 6.36
N ALA A 631 15.72 -1.83 5.28
CA ALA A 631 14.65 -1.83 4.27
C ALA A 631 13.36 -2.58 4.64
N ASP A 632 13.34 -3.40 5.71
CA ASP A 632 12.20 -4.29 5.99
C ASP A 632 10.99 -3.56 6.61
N GLY A 633 11.21 -2.37 7.19
CA GLY A 633 10.18 -1.60 7.88
C GLY A 633 9.42 -0.62 7.00
N ASN A 634 9.76 -0.46 5.71
CA ASN A 634 9.20 0.60 4.89
C ASN A 634 7.69 0.39 4.63
N ARG A 635 6.91 1.45 4.82
CA ARG A 635 5.49 1.62 4.53
C ARG A 635 5.27 3.04 4.00
N TYR A 636 4.18 3.24 3.29
CA TYR A 636 3.80 4.52 2.72
C TYR A 636 2.31 4.73 2.94
N CYS A 637 1.92 5.92 3.39
CA CYS A 637 0.52 6.27 3.66
C CYS A 637 0.39 7.78 3.90
N ASN A 638 -0.79 8.37 3.65
CA ASN A 638 -1.09 9.77 3.93
C ASN A 638 -1.22 10.03 5.44
N MET A 639 -0.10 10.11 6.17
CA MET A 639 -0.09 10.25 7.63
C MET A 639 -0.34 11.69 8.09
N TRP A 640 -0.05 12.68 7.23
CA TRP A 640 -0.25 14.11 7.52
C TRP A 640 -1.57 14.69 6.99
N GLY A 641 -2.45 13.88 6.39
CA GLY A 641 -3.75 14.31 5.89
C GLY A 641 -3.63 15.33 4.76
N HIS A 642 -2.71 15.11 3.82
CA HIS A 642 -2.58 15.96 2.63
C HIS A 642 -3.85 15.87 1.79
N GLY A 643 -4.42 17.02 1.38
CA GLY A 643 -5.70 17.04 0.62
C GLY A 643 -5.61 16.43 -0.78
N ASP A 644 -4.40 16.39 -1.37
CA ASP A 644 -4.11 15.68 -2.61
C ASP A 644 -3.93 14.16 -2.42
N GLY A 645 -3.99 13.65 -1.18
CA GLY A 645 -3.90 12.22 -0.88
C GLY A 645 -2.49 11.63 -0.97
N LYS A 646 -1.46 12.44 -1.27
CA LYS A 646 -0.09 11.93 -1.40
C LYS A 646 0.37 11.25 -0.12
N GLU A 647 1.20 10.23 -0.29
CA GLU A 647 1.67 9.40 0.80
C GLU A 647 2.99 9.91 1.39
N ASP A 648 3.10 9.76 2.71
CA ASP A 648 4.29 9.97 3.52
C ASP A 648 5.05 8.65 3.72
N PHE A 649 6.32 8.73 4.11
CA PHE A 649 7.12 7.55 4.40
C PHE A 649 7.05 7.20 5.88
N VAL A 650 6.70 5.95 6.18
CA VAL A 650 6.69 5.39 7.54
C VAL A 650 7.64 4.20 7.60
N TRP A 651 8.41 4.11 8.69
CA TRP A 651 9.22 2.94 9.00
C TRP A 651 8.75 2.30 10.29
N ILE A 652 8.39 1.02 10.22
CA ILE A 652 7.91 0.22 11.36
C ILE A 652 9.00 -0.77 11.79
N ALA A 653 9.46 -0.64 13.03
CA ALA A 653 10.42 -1.53 13.68
C ALA A 653 9.85 -2.95 13.88
N PRO A 654 10.69 -3.99 14.09
CA PRO A 654 10.18 -5.35 14.35
C PRO A 654 9.35 -5.49 15.62
N ASP A 655 9.43 -4.53 16.55
CA ASP A 655 8.57 -4.49 17.73
C ASP A 655 7.29 -3.65 17.57
N GLY A 656 7.10 -3.06 16.38
CA GLY A 656 5.95 -2.22 16.03
C GLY A 656 6.18 -0.72 16.21
N THR A 657 7.29 -0.29 16.82
CA THR A 657 7.59 1.14 16.98
C THR A 657 7.70 1.86 15.63
N MET A 658 7.07 3.02 15.50
CA MET A 658 6.99 3.76 14.24
C MET A 658 7.79 5.06 14.22
N ARG A 659 8.37 5.36 13.05
CA ARG A 659 9.03 6.64 12.69
C ARG A 659 8.48 7.08 11.34
N ALA A 660 8.35 8.38 11.09
CA ALA A 660 7.81 8.88 9.83
C ALA A 660 8.52 10.12 9.31
N TRP A 661 8.42 10.32 8.00
CA TRP A 661 8.94 11.46 7.27
C TRP A 661 7.86 12.01 6.34
N LYS A 662 7.53 13.28 6.52
CA LYS A 662 6.55 13.97 5.68
C LYS A 662 7.04 14.14 4.25
N ASN A 663 6.16 14.02 3.26
CA ASN A 663 6.46 14.24 1.84
C ASN A 663 6.48 15.74 1.47
N TRP A 664 7.49 16.19 0.70
CA TRP A 664 7.58 17.58 0.18
C TRP A 664 6.92 17.80 -1.19
N SER A 665 6.24 16.81 -1.78
CA SER A 665 5.59 16.88 -3.11
C SER A 665 6.55 17.18 -4.28
N ARG A 666 7.80 16.72 -4.20
CA ARG A 666 8.80 17.07 -5.23
C ARG A 666 8.71 16.16 -6.44
N LYS A 667 8.22 16.68 -7.56
CA LYS A 667 8.13 15.94 -8.83
C LYS A 667 9.49 15.73 -9.53
N VAL A 668 10.48 16.56 -9.23
CA VAL A 668 11.87 16.44 -9.73
C VAL A 668 12.85 16.85 -8.63
N LEU A 669 13.95 16.10 -8.49
CA LEU A 669 15.05 16.40 -7.56
C LEU A 669 16.28 16.94 -8.31
N THR A 670 16.56 18.22 -8.13
CA THR A 670 17.80 18.89 -8.60
C THR A 670 18.51 19.59 -7.44
N GLY A 671 19.84 19.69 -7.48
CA GLY A 671 20.60 20.61 -6.62
C GLY A 671 20.60 20.28 -5.12
N GLY A 672 20.58 19.00 -4.72
CA GLY A 672 20.70 18.60 -3.31
C GLY A 672 19.40 18.68 -2.49
N ASN A 673 18.30 19.09 -3.11
CA ASN A 673 16.94 19.06 -2.57
C ASN A 673 16.52 17.66 -2.09
N ARG A 674 15.95 17.54 -0.89
CA ARG A 674 15.44 16.28 -0.30
C ARG A 674 13.97 16.02 -0.68
N PHE A 675 13.55 14.76 -0.83
CA PHE A 675 12.15 14.39 -1.12
C PHE A 675 11.29 14.30 0.14
N TRP A 676 11.89 13.77 1.22
CA TRP A 676 11.29 13.61 2.54
C TRP A 676 11.79 14.67 3.51
N GLN A 677 10.91 15.19 4.38
CA GLN A 677 11.24 16.10 5.48
C GLN A 677 12.16 15.45 6.52
N ASP A 678 12.45 16.17 7.61
CA ASP A 678 13.13 15.57 8.74
C ASP A 678 12.25 14.53 9.44
N GLU A 679 12.93 13.62 10.12
CA GLU A 679 12.31 12.52 10.84
C GLU A 679 11.49 12.98 12.05
N GLU A 680 10.31 12.39 12.21
CA GLU A 680 9.61 12.33 13.50
C GLU A 680 9.71 10.90 14.08
N ARG A 681 10.22 10.79 15.31
CA ARG A 681 10.44 9.51 16.00
C ARG A 681 9.30 9.17 16.94
N ASN A 682 9.10 7.88 17.19
CA ASN A 682 8.14 7.34 18.15
C ASN A 682 6.74 7.90 17.91
N ILE A 683 6.33 7.99 16.64
CA ILE A 683 5.01 8.50 16.27
C ILE A 683 3.90 7.59 16.81
N TRP A 684 4.22 6.32 17.02
CA TRP A 684 3.40 5.33 17.70
C TRP A 684 4.29 4.25 18.31
N VAL A 685 4.03 3.89 19.57
CA VAL A 685 4.76 2.86 20.33
C VAL A 685 3.74 1.90 20.96
N PRO A 686 3.72 0.60 20.61
CA PRO A 686 2.69 -0.31 21.11
C PRO A 686 2.66 -0.43 22.64
N GLY A 687 3.84 -0.34 23.29
CA GLY A 687 3.97 -0.41 24.74
C GLY A 687 3.20 0.66 25.51
N ASP A 688 3.01 1.85 24.93
CA ASP A 688 2.29 2.96 25.56
C ASP A 688 0.78 2.67 25.72
N TYR A 689 0.26 1.71 24.95
CA TYR A 689 -1.15 1.31 24.97
C TYR A 689 -1.41 0.04 25.80
N GLY A 690 -0.46 -0.33 26.66
CA GLY A 690 -0.54 -1.57 27.47
C GLY A 690 -0.49 -2.85 26.63
N LYS A 691 -0.12 -2.74 25.35
CA LYS A 691 0.01 -3.86 24.42
C LYS A 691 1.44 -4.42 24.48
N ARG A 692 1.58 -5.70 24.13
CA ARG A 692 2.90 -6.35 24.04
C ARG A 692 3.60 -5.89 22.77
N ILE A 693 4.88 -6.22 22.64
CA ILE A 693 5.60 -6.18 21.36
C ILE A 693 4.76 -6.88 20.29
N HIS A 694 4.63 -6.28 19.11
CA HIS A 694 3.89 -6.85 17.98
C HIS A 694 4.79 -7.04 16.78
N ASP A 695 4.59 -8.15 16.07
CA ASP A 695 5.17 -8.36 14.75
C ASP A 695 4.67 -7.28 13.80
N ARG A 696 5.60 -6.53 13.20
CA ARG A 696 5.31 -5.46 12.24
C ARG A 696 4.43 -5.90 11.06
N ARG A 697 4.41 -7.19 10.72
CA ARG A 697 3.61 -7.75 9.62
C ARG A 697 2.11 -7.74 9.91
N ASN A 698 1.73 -7.62 11.19
CA ASN A 698 0.34 -7.52 11.64
C ASN A 698 -0.15 -6.06 11.70
N ILE A 699 0.70 -5.09 11.35
CA ILE A 699 0.39 -3.67 11.41
C ILE A 699 0.22 -3.11 10.00
N HIS A 700 -0.94 -2.50 9.77
CA HIS A 700 -1.35 -1.92 8.51
C HIS A 700 -1.59 -0.42 8.69
N LEU A 701 -1.34 0.33 7.62
CA LEU A 701 -1.68 1.75 7.53
C LEU A 701 -2.70 1.88 6.41
N ALA A 702 -3.88 2.40 6.71
CA ALA A 702 -4.94 2.66 5.74
C ALA A 702 -5.98 3.60 6.36
N ASP A 703 -6.73 4.29 5.52
CA ASP A 703 -7.84 5.14 5.96
C ASP A 703 -9.01 4.27 6.44
N TRP A 704 -9.24 4.25 7.76
CA TRP A 704 -10.32 3.47 8.36
C TRP A 704 -11.64 4.24 8.35
N ASP A 705 -11.62 5.52 8.72
CA ASP A 705 -12.83 6.30 8.96
C ASP A 705 -13.26 7.21 7.79
N GLY A 706 -12.54 7.15 6.66
CA GLY A 706 -12.84 7.83 5.40
C GLY A 706 -12.51 9.32 5.41
N ASP A 707 -11.63 9.77 6.32
CA ASP A 707 -11.26 11.18 6.45
C ASP A 707 -10.11 11.61 5.52
N GLY A 708 -9.57 10.68 4.73
CA GLY A 708 -8.45 10.86 3.80
C GLY A 708 -7.08 10.66 4.44
N THR A 709 -7.01 10.41 5.75
CA THR A 709 -5.79 10.22 6.53
C THR A 709 -5.62 8.75 6.88
N CYS A 710 -4.40 8.26 6.86
CA CYS A 710 -4.14 6.88 7.27
C CYS A 710 -4.15 6.72 8.79
N ASP A 711 -4.81 5.64 9.21
CA ASP A 711 -4.88 5.14 10.57
C ASP A 711 -3.98 3.92 10.78
N ILE A 712 -3.76 3.56 12.04
CA ILE A 712 -3.03 2.33 12.38
C ILE A 712 -4.04 1.22 12.66
N ILE A 713 -3.88 0.09 11.97
CA ILE A 713 -4.72 -1.08 12.13
C ILE A 713 -3.85 -2.28 12.51
N LEU A 714 -4.14 -2.93 13.63
CA LEU A 714 -3.44 -4.11 14.12
C LEU A 714 -4.34 -5.34 14.02
N VAL A 715 -3.89 -6.36 13.27
CA VAL A 715 -4.60 -7.63 13.10
C VAL A 715 -3.61 -8.78 13.10
N ASP A 716 -3.79 -9.75 14.01
CA ASP A 716 -3.10 -11.03 13.94
C ASP A 716 -4.04 -12.10 13.36
N PRO A 717 -3.76 -12.67 12.17
CA PRO A 717 -4.59 -13.73 11.62
C PRO A 717 -4.46 -15.05 12.39
N SER A 718 -3.42 -15.23 13.21
CA SER A 718 -3.31 -16.38 14.11
C SER A 718 -4.33 -16.27 15.24
N GLN A 719 -4.85 -17.41 15.71
CA GLN A 719 -6.07 -17.46 16.56
C GLN A 719 -5.97 -16.73 17.92
N GLU A 720 -4.78 -16.22 18.27
CA GLU A 720 -4.49 -15.56 19.54
C GLU A 720 -5.09 -14.14 19.66
N TYR A 721 -5.31 -13.43 18.53
CA TYR A 721 -5.95 -12.10 18.53
C TYR A 721 -6.94 -11.95 17.37
N LYS A 722 -8.16 -12.48 17.54
CA LYS A 722 -9.28 -12.36 16.59
C LYS A 722 -9.89 -10.95 16.53
N VAL A 723 -9.10 -9.94 16.83
CA VAL A 723 -9.52 -8.57 17.14
C VAL A 723 -8.80 -7.63 16.18
N VAL A 724 -9.56 -6.79 15.49
CA VAL A 724 -9.02 -5.68 14.71
C VAL A 724 -8.92 -4.49 15.66
N ASP A 725 -7.74 -4.13 16.12
CA ASP A 725 -7.56 -2.91 16.92
C ASP A 725 -7.20 -1.74 15.98
N VAL A 726 -7.79 -0.57 16.20
CA VAL A 726 -7.62 0.59 15.33
C VAL A 726 -7.24 1.81 16.16
N TRP A 727 -6.33 2.64 15.64
CA TRP A 727 -5.98 3.93 16.22
C TRP A 727 -6.18 5.00 15.15
N LEU A 728 -7.24 5.81 15.32
CA LEU A 728 -7.54 6.89 14.38
C LEU A 728 -6.54 8.03 14.54
N ASN A 729 -6.02 8.52 13.42
CA ASN A 729 -4.95 9.50 13.37
C ASN A 729 -5.48 10.92 13.55
N GLU A 730 -5.22 11.54 14.70
CA GLU A 730 -5.67 12.90 14.97
C GLU A 730 -4.65 13.98 14.56
N ARG A 731 -3.49 13.59 13.98
CA ARG A 731 -2.39 14.50 13.61
C ARG A 731 -2.81 15.64 12.66
N PRO A 732 -3.70 15.45 11.68
CA PRO A 732 -4.14 16.55 10.81
C PRO A 732 -4.91 17.65 11.56
N TYR A 733 -5.54 17.31 12.69
CA TYR A 733 -6.45 18.17 13.44
C TYR A 733 -5.84 18.73 14.74
N LYS A 734 -4.79 18.08 15.27
CA LYS A 734 -4.14 18.41 16.54
C LYS A 734 -2.63 18.49 16.39
N GLU A 735 -1.98 19.33 17.19
CA GLU A 735 -0.52 19.37 17.26
C GLU A 735 0.04 18.10 17.92
N GLY A 736 1.07 17.51 17.31
CA GLY A 736 1.69 16.26 17.78
C GLY A 736 0.93 14.99 17.36
N TRP A 737 1.56 13.83 17.57
CA TRP A 737 0.95 12.52 17.28
C TRP A 737 -0.01 12.11 18.39
N ASN A 738 -1.30 12.19 18.09
CA ASN A 738 -2.37 11.76 18.99
C ASN A 738 -3.23 10.71 18.27
N TRP A 739 -3.69 9.74 19.04
CA TRP A 739 -4.35 8.54 18.52
C TRP A 739 -5.63 8.23 19.28
N ASN A 740 -6.76 8.19 18.59
CA ASN A 740 -8.03 7.75 19.17
C ASN A 740 -8.17 6.23 19.01
N HIS A 741 -7.89 5.49 20.08
CA HIS A 741 -7.91 4.03 20.08
C HIS A 741 -9.34 3.46 20.13
N GLN A 742 -9.69 2.70 19.10
CA GLN A 742 -10.94 1.95 18.95
C GLN A 742 -10.63 0.44 19.09
N PRO A 743 -10.92 -0.18 20.25
CA PRO A 743 -10.67 -1.60 20.43
C PRO A 743 -11.75 -2.44 19.75
N ASN A 744 -11.35 -3.30 18.81
CA ASN A 744 -12.24 -4.25 18.12
C ASN A 744 -13.51 -3.68 17.45
N PRO A 745 -13.47 -2.55 16.72
CA PRO A 745 -14.66 -1.90 16.13
C PRO A 745 -15.46 -2.79 15.17
N SER A 746 -14.84 -3.81 14.55
CA SER A 746 -15.51 -4.70 13.57
C SER A 746 -16.10 -5.99 14.18
N SER A 747 -16.01 -6.16 15.50
CA SER A 747 -16.35 -7.41 16.19
C SER A 747 -17.78 -7.93 15.99
N SER A 748 -18.75 -7.02 15.94
CA SER A 748 -20.17 -7.33 15.72
C SER A 748 -20.46 -7.91 14.34
N SER A 749 -19.55 -7.73 13.38
CA SER A 749 -19.72 -8.11 11.98
C SER A 749 -18.94 -9.37 11.59
N GLY A 750 -18.22 -9.98 12.53
CA GLY A 750 -17.52 -11.25 12.31
C GLY A 750 -16.33 -11.19 11.35
N VAL A 751 -15.80 -10.00 11.06
CA VAL A 751 -14.63 -9.76 10.20
C VAL A 751 -13.42 -10.52 10.75
N ARG A 752 -12.92 -11.50 9.99
CA ARG A 752 -11.76 -12.32 10.39
C ARG A 752 -11.20 -13.14 9.23
N CYS A 753 -9.88 -13.30 9.19
CA CYS A 753 -9.21 -14.16 8.23
C CYS A 753 -9.11 -15.62 8.71
N LYS A 754 -10.23 -16.34 8.71
CA LYS A 754 -10.33 -17.69 9.27
C LYS A 754 -9.46 -18.69 8.49
N GLY A 755 -8.60 -19.41 9.21
CA GLY A 755 -7.84 -20.55 8.66
C GLY A 755 -6.56 -20.13 7.92
N GLN A 756 -6.24 -18.85 7.91
CA GLN A 756 -5.00 -18.32 7.35
C GLN A 756 -4.10 -17.82 8.49
N LYS A 757 -2.80 -17.76 8.22
CA LYS A 757 -1.76 -17.20 9.10
C LYS A 757 -0.68 -16.58 8.22
N ASN A 758 0.10 -15.64 8.74
CA ASN A 758 1.27 -15.14 8.03
C ASN A 758 2.33 -16.25 7.90
N GLY A 759 3.10 -16.25 6.81
CA GLY A 759 4.29 -17.10 6.67
C GLY A 759 5.52 -16.47 7.32
N LEU A 760 6.73 -16.79 6.84
CA LEU A 760 7.98 -16.18 7.36
C LEU A 760 8.42 -14.93 6.58
N GLY A 761 8.11 -14.85 5.29
CA GLY A 761 8.47 -13.70 4.47
C GLY A 761 7.84 -12.39 4.97
N ILE A 762 8.53 -11.27 4.78
CA ILE A 762 8.04 -9.92 5.18
C ILE A 762 6.78 -9.48 4.44
N HIS A 763 6.48 -10.10 3.30
CA HIS A 763 5.30 -9.82 2.47
C HIS A 763 4.31 -10.99 2.42
N ASP A 764 4.65 -12.12 3.05
CA ASP A 764 3.77 -13.28 3.19
C ASP A 764 2.78 -13.05 4.34
N ILE A 765 1.84 -12.15 4.08
CA ILE A 765 0.84 -11.67 5.05
C ILE A 765 -0.56 -12.06 4.58
N ALA A 766 -1.35 -12.63 5.49
CA ALA A 766 -2.69 -13.13 5.18
C ALA A 766 -3.75 -12.03 5.13
N VAL A 767 -3.53 -10.92 5.86
CA VAL A 767 -4.46 -9.80 5.93
C VAL A 767 -3.86 -8.60 5.20
N ARG A 768 -4.69 -7.92 4.40
CA ARG A 768 -4.37 -6.62 3.80
C ARG A 768 -5.59 -5.70 3.88
N PHE A 769 -5.33 -4.41 3.77
CA PHE A 769 -6.35 -3.37 3.73
C PHE A 769 -6.17 -2.55 2.45
N ALA A 770 -7.26 -2.33 1.72
CA ALA A 770 -7.29 -1.50 0.51
C ALA A 770 -8.74 -1.11 0.20
N ASP A 771 -8.98 0.09 -0.35
CA ASP A 771 -10.31 0.46 -0.83
C ASP A 771 -10.55 -0.18 -2.21
N ILE A 772 -11.28 -1.29 -2.26
CA ILE A 772 -11.61 -1.97 -3.52
C ILE A 772 -12.94 -1.47 -4.11
N THR A 773 -13.62 -0.53 -3.44
CA THR A 773 -14.95 -0.05 -3.81
C THR A 773 -15.00 1.41 -4.24
N ASN A 774 -13.93 2.17 -4.01
CA ASN A 774 -13.86 3.63 -4.19
C ASN A 774 -14.87 4.36 -3.30
N ASN A 775 -14.90 4.02 -2.01
CA ASN A 775 -15.71 4.74 -1.02
C ASN A 775 -14.87 5.55 -0.02
N GLY A 776 -13.55 5.55 -0.20
CA GLY A 776 -12.58 6.24 0.66
C GLY A 776 -12.22 5.46 1.91
N ARG A 777 -12.73 4.24 2.12
CA ARG A 777 -12.48 3.44 3.33
C ARG A 777 -11.78 2.15 2.98
N ALA A 778 -10.88 1.72 3.85
CA ALA A 778 -10.13 0.50 3.63
C ALA A 778 -10.99 -0.76 3.92
N ASP A 779 -11.10 -1.63 2.91
CA ASP A 779 -11.75 -2.93 3.02
C ASP A 779 -10.80 -3.99 3.59
N TYR A 780 -11.34 -4.99 4.28
CA TYR A 780 -10.56 -6.07 4.89
C TYR A 780 -10.38 -7.22 3.89
N LEU A 781 -9.14 -7.50 3.48
CA LEU A 781 -8.81 -8.58 2.54
C LEU A 781 -8.13 -9.74 3.28
N CYS A 782 -8.72 -10.93 3.17
CA CYS A 782 -8.16 -12.19 3.67
C CYS A 782 -7.68 -13.05 2.50
N MET A 783 -6.38 -13.30 2.44
CA MET A 783 -5.71 -13.98 1.35
C MET A 783 -5.21 -15.37 1.77
N ALA A 784 -5.55 -16.37 0.99
CA ALA A 784 -4.94 -17.69 1.03
C ALA A 784 -3.51 -17.66 0.46
N GLU A 785 -2.70 -18.68 0.79
CA GLU A 785 -1.30 -18.79 0.34
C GLU A 785 -1.17 -18.74 -1.19
N ASP A 786 -2.12 -19.32 -1.92
CA ASP A 786 -2.18 -19.34 -3.39
C ASP A 786 -2.73 -18.05 -4.03
N GLY A 787 -3.02 -17.03 -3.21
CA GLY A 787 -3.52 -15.72 -3.64
C GLY A 787 -5.04 -15.61 -3.76
N ALA A 788 -5.81 -16.69 -3.55
CA ALA A 788 -7.27 -16.57 -3.48
C ALA A 788 -7.66 -15.61 -2.33
N THR A 789 -8.53 -14.65 -2.63
CA THR A 789 -8.84 -13.54 -1.71
C THR A 789 -10.33 -13.46 -1.42
N ARG A 790 -10.69 -13.40 -0.13
CA ARG A 790 -12.01 -13.06 0.39
C ARG A 790 -11.99 -11.66 0.99
N ALA A 791 -13.07 -10.90 0.90
CA ALA A 791 -13.14 -9.57 1.48
C ALA A 791 -14.38 -9.29 2.34
N TRP A 792 -14.25 -8.30 3.23
CA TRP A 792 -15.35 -7.61 3.89
C TRP A 792 -15.27 -6.13 3.54
N ILE A 793 -16.39 -5.59 3.05
CA ILE A 793 -16.49 -4.19 2.63
C ILE A 793 -16.79 -3.31 3.84
N HIS A 794 -16.01 -2.24 4.02
CA HIS A 794 -16.23 -1.24 5.07
C HIS A 794 -17.17 -0.15 4.55
N ASN A 795 -18.44 -0.21 4.91
CA ASN A 795 -19.47 0.69 4.39
C ASN A 795 -19.38 2.09 5.03
N ASN A 796 -19.98 3.09 4.36
CA ASN A 796 -20.00 4.49 4.82
C ASN A 796 -20.68 4.71 6.18
N ASP A 797 -21.53 3.78 6.61
CA ASP A 797 -22.19 3.78 7.92
C ASP A 797 -21.38 3.05 9.01
N ASN A 798 -20.10 2.74 8.73
CA ASN A 798 -19.19 1.91 9.55
C ASN A 798 -19.62 0.44 9.71
N SER A 799 -20.66 -0.02 9.00
CA SER A 799 -21.01 -1.45 8.96
C SER A 799 -20.06 -2.23 8.05
N TRP A 800 -20.01 -3.55 8.23
CA TRP A 800 -19.18 -4.43 7.39
C TRP A 800 -20.03 -5.45 6.63
N SER A 801 -19.74 -5.61 5.34
CA SER A 801 -20.43 -6.59 4.48
C SER A 801 -19.48 -7.68 3.99
N ASP A 802 -19.75 -8.93 4.35
CA ASP A 802 -19.03 -10.08 3.82
C ASP A 802 -19.41 -10.33 2.35
N VAL A 803 -18.46 -10.17 1.43
CA VAL A 803 -18.68 -10.33 -0.02
C VAL A 803 -18.08 -11.62 -0.57
N ALA A 804 -17.72 -12.56 0.31
CA ALA A 804 -17.08 -13.81 -0.05
C ALA A 804 -15.82 -13.62 -0.91
N GLN A 805 -15.51 -14.58 -1.78
CA GLN A 805 -14.32 -14.54 -2.63
C GLN A 805 -14.43 -13.38 -3.61
N ILE A 806 -13.46 -12.48 -3.58
CA ILE A 806 -13.34 -11.39 -4.55
C ILE A 806 -12.36 -11.72 -5.68
N LYS A 807 -11.43 -12.67 -5.48
CA LYS A 807 -10.46 -13.09 -6.49
C LYS A 807 -10.07 -14.55 -6.29
N GLY A 808 -10.14 -15.34 -7.36
CA GLY A 808 -9.62 -16.72 -7.39
C GLY A 808 -8.10 -16.79 -7.57
N ALA A 809 -7.50 -17.91 -7.16
CA ALA A 809 -6.08 -18.19 -7.32
C ALA A 809 -5.69 -18.37 -8.80
N GLU A 810 -4.60 -17.72 -9.22
CA GLU A 810 -4.07 -17.78 -10.59
C GLU A 810 -2.55 -18.01 -10.61
N GLY A 811 -2.06 -18.89 -9.73
CA GLY A 811 -0.64 -19.23 -9.64
C GLY A 811 0.24 -18.10 -9.08
N ALA A 812 -0.37 -17.17 -8.35
CA ALA A 812 0.29 -16.03 -7.72
C ALA A 812 0.27 -16.19 -6.19
N ASP A 813 1.40 -16.59 -5.61
CA ASP A 813 1.59 -16.61 -4.15
C ASP A 813 1.27 -15.23 -3.55
N ARG A 814 0.52 -15.20 -2.45
CA ARG A 814 0.16 -13.94 -1.77
C ARG A 814 1.38 -13.09 -1.36
N ALA A 815 2.55 -13.70 -1.14
CA ALA A 815 3.80 -12.97 -0.87
C ALA A 815 4.16 -12.00 -2.00
N ASN A 816 3.72 -12.30 -3.22
CA ASN A 816 3.95 -11.54 -4.44
C ASN A 816 2.81 -10.55 -4.77
N LEU A 817 1.75 -10.45 -3.96
CA LEU A 817 0.58 -9.60 -4.25
C LEU A 817 0.61 -8.26 -3.48
N ARG A 818 0.24 -7.16 -4.14
CA ARG A 818 0.01 -5.81 -3.57
C ARG A 818 -1.32 -5.25 -4.06
N TRP A 819 -1.83 -4.22 -3.40
CA TRP A 819 -3.14 -3.62 -3.69
C TRP A 819 -3.02 -2.11 -3.69
N HIS A 820 -3.14 -1.47 -4.86
CA HIS A 820 -3.11 -0.01 -5.02
C HIS A 820 -3.88 0.36 -6.29
N ASP A 821 -4.43 1.57 -6.36
CA ASP A 821 -5.06 2.07 -7.58
C ASP A 821 -4.01 2.35 -8.67
N VAL A 822 -3.97 1.53 -9.72
CA VAL A 822 -2.99 1.67 -10.80
C VAL A 822 -3.55 2.52 -11.93
N ASN A 823 -4.83 2.37 -12.27
CA ASN A 823 -5.44 3.03 -13.43
C ASN A 823 -6.06 4.41 -13.12
N GLY A 824 -6.15 4.78 -11.84
CA GLY A 824 -6.67 6.02 -11.29
C GLY A 824 -8.20 6.07 -11.18
N ASP A 825 -8.88 4.92 -11.13
CA ASP A 825 -10.35 4.85 -11.05
C ASP A 825 -10.92 4.90 -9.62
N GLY A 826 -10.04 5.08 -8.63
CA GLY A 826 -10.29 5.14 -7.20
C GLY A 826 -10.43 3.78 -6.53
N ARG A 827 -10.41 2.67 -7.27
CA ARG A 827 -10.41 1.31 -6.70
C ARG A 827 -9.00 0.75 -6.69
N ALA A 828 -8.65 0.07 -5.61
CA ALA A 828 -7.43 -0.68 -5.55
C ALA A 828 -7.45 -1.84 -6.56
N ASP A 829 -6.41 -1.90 -7.39
CA ASP A 829 -6.10 -3.00 -8.29
C ASP A 829 -5.18 -4.01 -7.61
N MET A 830 -5.19 -5.25 -8.10
CA MET A 830 -4.29 -6.29 -7.59
C MET A 830 -3.02 -6.34 -8.45
N ILE A 831 -1.86 -6.19 -7.81
CA ILE A 831 -0.55 -6.15 -8.45
C ILE A 831 0.22 -7.42 -8.09
N TRP A 832 0.55 -8.25 -9.08
CA TRP A 832 1.53 -9.33 -8.93
C TRP A 832 2.94 -8.82 -9.23
N VAL A 833 3.87 -9.07 -8.31
CA VAL A 833 5.26 -8.60 -8.41
C VAL A 833 6.19 -9.80 -8.57
N ASP A 834 6.99 -9.82 -9.65
CA ASP A 834 8.02 -10.81 -9.85
C ASP A 834 9.07 -10.73 -8.73
N LYS A 835 9.31 -11.86 -8.06
CA LYS A 835 10.21 -11.92 -6.90
C LYS A 835 11.67 -11.62 -7.23
N PHE A 836 12.12 -11.91 -8.44
CA PHE A 836 13.52 -11.78 -8.83
C PHE A 836 13.86 -10.37 -9.31
N ASN A 837 13.00 -9.76 -10.13
CA ASN A 837 13.31 -8.51 -10.81
C ASN A 837 12.35 -7.35 -10.51
N GLY A 838 11.26 -7.60 -9.78
CA GLY A 838 10.29 -6.57 -9.40
C GLY A 838 9.39 -6.08 -10.54
N ASN A 839 9.48 -6.66 -11.74
CA ASN A 839 8.49 -6.41 -12.79
C ASN A 839 7.11 -6.77 -12.26
N ALA A 840 6.09 -6.01 -12.64
CA ALA A 840 4.77 -6.22 -12.07
C ALA A 840 3.67 -6.22 -13.12
N LYS A 841 2.77 -7.19 -12.94
CA LYS A 841 1.53 -7.35 -13.69
C LYS A 841 0.35 -6.90 -12.84
N VAL A 842 -0.67 -6.37 -13.48
CA VAL A 842 -1.84 -5.80 -12.80
C VAL A 842 -3.11 -6.48 -13.30
N TYR A 843 -3.94 -6.88 -12.36
CA TYR A 843 -5.32 -7.26 -12.57
C TYR A 843 -6.16 -6.05 -12.20
N TYR A 844 -6.79 -5.41 -13.21
CA TYR A 844 -7.58 -4.21 -12.97
C TYR A 844 -8.93 -4.56 -12.38
N ASN A 845 -9.31 -3.86 -11.31
CA ASN A 845 -10.56 -4.04 -10.61
C ASN A 845 -11.70 -3.31 -11.33
N ARG A 846 -12.65 -4.06 -11.91
CA ARG A 846 -13.82 -3.50 -12.61
C ARG A 846 -15.05 -3.35 -11.71
N GLY A 847 -14.86 -3.44 -10.40
CA GLY A 847 -15.91 -3.33 -9.39
C GLY A 847 -16.70 -4.61 -9.19
N ARG A 848 -17.82 -4.51 -8.46
CA ARG A 848 -18.69 -5.66 -8.16
C ARG A 848 -19.30 -6.25 -9.43
N GLY A 849 -19.28 -7.58 -9.50
CA GLY A 849 -19.89 -8.36 -10.57
C GLY A 849 -19.53 -9.83 -10.43
N GLU A 850 -20.18 -10.71 -11.19
CA GLU A 850 -19.86 -12.14 -11.16
C GLU A 850 -18.78 -12.47 -12.20
N ASP A 851 -17.62 -12.95 -11.76
CA ASP A 851 -16.51 -13.36 -12.62
C ASP A 851 -15.84 -14.64 -12.12
N GLY A 852 -16.14 -15.78 -12.76
CA GLY A 852 -15.50 -17.06 -12.44
C GLY A 852 -15.69 -17.54 -10.98
N GLY A 853 -16.77 -17.12 -10.32
CA GLY A 853 -17.05 -17.38 -8.90
C GLY A 853 -16.50 -16.32 -7.93
N SER A 854 -15.90 -15.26 -8.45
CA SER A 854 -15.55 -14.04 -7.71
C SER A 854 -16.71 -13.06 -7.72
N SER A 855 -16.88 -12.29 -6.63
CA SER A 855 -17.89 -11.22 -6.50
C SER A 855 -17.43 -9.85 -7.04
N PHE A 856 -16.21 -9.80 -7.58
CA PHE A 856 -15.63 -8.66 -8.29
C PHE A 856 -15.13 -9.12 -9.65
N MET A 857 -15.23 -8.24 -10.64
CA MET A 857 -14.74 -8.47 -11.99
C MET A 857 -13.29 -8.01 -12.10
N TRP A 858 -12.45 -8.86 -12.69
CA TRP A 858 -11.02 -8.57 -12.86
C TRP A 858 -10.61 -8.72 -14.31
N ASP A 859 -9.81 -7.77 -14.77
CA ASP A 859 -9.12 -7.96 -16.04
C ASP A 859 -8.04 -9.01 -15.91
N ARG A 860 -7.66 -9.59 -17.06
CA ARG A 860 -6.48 -10.46 -17.13
C ARG A 860 -5.23 -9.66 -16.78
N ALA A 861 -4.34 -10.30 -16.04
CA ALA A 861 -3.04 -9.72 -15.70
C ALA A 861 -2.31 -9.19 -16.95
N SER A 862 -1.90 -7.92 -16.89
CA SER A 862 -1.17 -7.24 -17.95
C SER A 862 0.07 -6.57 -17.37
N GLU A 863 1.17 -6.49 -18.14
CA GLU A 863 2.41 -5.84 -17.68
C GLU A 863 2.17 -4.34 -17.48
N ALA A 864 2.48 -3.82 -16.30
CA ALA A 864 2.25 -2.41 -15.95
C ALA A 864 3.52 -1.70 -15.47
N PHE A 865 4.43 -2.41 -14.80
CA PHE A 865 5.63 -1.83 -14.21
C PHE A 865 6.88 -2.61 -14.57
N GLU A 866 7.97 -1.89 -14.84
CA GLU A 866 9.31 -2.46 -15.01
C GLU A 866 10.11 -2.31 -13.71
N GLY A 867 10.43 -3.43 -13.06
CA GLY A 867 11.15 -3.41 -11.80
C GLY A 867 12.66 -3.24 -11.98
N SER A 868 13.29 -2.58 -11.02
CA SER A 868 14.74 -2.33 -11.01
C SER A 868 15.48 -3.10 -9.90
N VAL A 869 14.75 -3.78 -9.01
CA VAL A 869 15.21 -4.44 -7.78
C VAL A 869 14.44 -5.74 -7.54
N ALA A 870 14.88 -6.58 -6.61
CA ALA A 870 14.09 -7.75 -6.22
C ALA A 870 12.68 -7.34 -5.75
N GLY A 871 11.66 -8.15 -6.04
CA GLY A 871 10.25 -7.78 -5.80
C GLY A 871 9.92 -7.46 -4.33
N THR A 872 10.69 -7.98 -3.38
CA THR A 872 10.55 -7.63 -1.95
C THR A 872 10.95 -6.19 -1.61
N CYS A 873 11.63 -5.49 -2.53
CA CYS A 873 12.04 -4.08 -2.42
C CYS A 873 11.26 -3.13 -3.34
N GLN A 874 10.17 -3.62 -3.95
CA GLN A 874 9.33 -2.83 -4.85
C GLN A 874 8.02 -2.43 -4.15
N TYR A 875 7.73 -1.13 -4.15
CA TYR A 875 6.55 -0.52 -3.54
C TYR A 875 5.79 0.32 -4.57
N PHE A 876 4.48 0.52 -4.32
CA PHE A 876 3.57 1.19 -5.26
C PHE A 876 2.76 2.37 -4.67
N PRO A 877 3.38 3.27 -3.86
CA PRO A 877 2.69 4.40 -3.21
C PRO A 877 2.24 5.48 -4.19
N ASP A 878 1.21 6.26 -3.88
CA ASP A 878 0.93 7.54 -4.58
C ASP A 878 1.74 8.67 -3.93
N LEU A 879 2.87 9.05 -4.53
CA LEU A 879 3.82 10.00 -3.92
C LEU A 879 3.65 11.44 -4.40
N ASP A 880 2.88 11.67 -5.47
CA ASP A 880 2.58 13.01 -5.97
C ASP A 880 1.11 13.42 -5.87
N GLY A 881 0.27 12.57 -5.29
CA GLY A 881 -1.13 12.87 -4.95
C GLY A 881 -2.04 12.88 -6.17
N ASN A 882 -1.72 12.08 -7.20
CA ASN A 882 -2.51 12.03 -8.42
C ASN A 882 -3.56 10.90 -8.41
N GLY A 883 -3.70 10.19 -7.29
CA GLY A 883 -4.58 9.04 -7.13
C GLY A 883 -4.04 7.77 -7.79
N ARG A 884 -2.76 7.71 -8.16
CA ARG A 884 -2.18 6.55 -8.86
C ARG A 884 -0.92 6.04 -8.19
N ALA A 885 -0.86 4.72 -8.12
CA ALA A 885 0.27 3.95 -7.61
C ALA A 885 1.58 4.22 -8.36
N ASP A 886 2.56 4.90 -7.79
CA ASP A 886 3.88 5.10 -8.40
C ASP A 886 4.75 3.85 -8.36
N LEU A 887 5.96 3.94 -8.92
CA LEU A 887 6.97 2.90 -8.72
C LEU A 887 8.05 3.43 -7.79
N HIS A 888 8.14 2.86 -6.58
CA HIS A 888 9.17 3.21 -5.60
C HIS A 888 10.07 2.00 -5.31
N SER A 889 11.33 2.08 -5.73
CA SER A 889 12.29 0.96 -5.70
C SER A 889 13.36 1.20 -4.64
N VAL A 890 13.39 0.36 -3.60
CA VAL A 890 14.44 0.39 -2.57
C VAL A 890 15.68 -0.31 -3.11
N LEU A 891 16.71 0.46 -3.44
CA LEU A 891 17.93 0.03 -4.11
C LEU A 891 18.87 -0.81 -3.22
N GLY A 892 18.82 -0.63 -1.91
CA GLY A 892 19.77 -1.26 -1.00
C GLY A 892 19.16 -1.68 0.34
N THR A 893 19.37 -2.95 0.71
CA THR A 893 18.87 -3.56 1.95
C THR A 893 19.29 -2.78 3.21
N HIS A 894 20.56 -2.37 3.28
CA HIS A 894 21.15 -1.72 4.47
C HIS A 894 21.28 -0.21 4.34
N THR A 895 21.39 0.31 3.11
CA THR A 895 21.40 1.75 2.91
C THR A 895 19.99 2.32 3.02
N ASN A 896 18.97 1.50 2.70
CA ASN A 896 17.58 1.90 2.57
C ASN A 896 17.44 3.14 1.68
N THR A 897 18.23 3.18 0.61
CA THR A 897 18.16 4.20 -0.43
C THR A 897 17.15 3.78 -1.48
N ALA A 898 16.43 4.73 -2.08
CA ALA A 898 15.39 4.41 -3.04
C ALA A 898 15.30 5.43 -4.18
N ASP A 899 14.80 4.97 -5.31
CA ASP A 899 14.47 5.76 -6.49
C ASP A 899 12.97 5.67 -6.77
N THR A 900 12.44 6.67 -7.49
CA THR A 900 10.99 6.79 -7.73
C THR A 900 10.69 7.21 -9.16
N TRP A 901 9.67 6.59 -9.73
CA TRP A 901 9.07 6.97 -11.00
C TRP A 901 7.60 7.29 -10.76
N LEU A 902 7.25 8.56 -10.93
CA LEU A 902 5.87 9.03 -10.79
C LEU A 902 5.06 8.64 -12.01
N SER A 903 3.85 8.19 -11.74
CA SER A 903 2.85 7.90 -12.75
C SER A 903 2.43 9.20 -13.42
N LYS A 904 2.08 9.12 -14.70
CA LYS A 904 1.45 10.26 -15.37
C LYS A 904 0.01 10.35 -14.91
N ASN A 905 -0.55 11.55 -14.81
CA ASN A 905 -1.98 11.71 -14.56
C ASN A 905 -2.81 10.98 -15.62
N CYS A 906 -3.88 10.32 -15.19
CA CYS A 906 -4.73 9.45 -16.00
C CYS A 906 -5.98 10.16 -16.51
N GLY A 907 -5.84 11.34 -17.10
CA GLY A 907 -7.02 12.19 -17.23
C GLY A 907 -7.57 12.51 -15.84
N LEU A 908 -8.86 12.76 -15.76
CA LEU A 908 -9.42 13.66 -14.75
C LEU A 908 -10.28 12.94 -13.73
N ASN A 909 -9.93 13.06 -12.45
CA ASN A 909 -10.83 12.72 -11.36
C ASN A 909 -11.81 13.88 -11.16
N ASP A 910 -13.09 13.61 -11.42
CA ASP A 910 -14.21 14.56 -11.31
C ASP A 910 -15.12 14.11 -10.16
N ARG A 911 -15.07 14.81 -9.04
CA ARG A 911 -15.97 14.60 -7.91
C ARG A 911 -17.30 15.26 -8.27
N SER A 912 -18.33 14.48 -8.57
CA SER A 912 -19.67 15.01 -8.89
C SER A 912 -20.73 14.64 -7.84
N GLY A 913 -21.81 15.41 -7.76
CA GLY A 913 -22.99 15.10 -6.93
C GLY A 913 -23.39 16.22 -5.96
N ASP A 914 -24.52 16.01 -5.26
CA ASP A 914 -25.00 16.90 -4.18
C ASP A 914 -25.03 16.14 -2.85
N SER A 915 -24.57 16.78 -1.77
CA SER A 915 -24.59 16.20 -0.41
C SER A 915 -26.00 16.11 0.18
N ILE A 916 -26.26 15.04 0.93
CA ILE A 916 -27.43 14.86 1.79
C ILE A 916 -27.09 15.29 3.23
N GLY A 917 -28.03 15.95 3.93
CA GLY A 917 -27.89 16.35 5.35
C GLY A 917 -27.53 17.84 5.56
N LEU A 918 -26.74 18.14 6.60
CA LEU A 918 -26.33 19.51 7.02
C LEU A 918 -25.61 20.35 5.93
N ASN A 919 -25.27 19.71 4.81
CA ASN A 919 -24.55 20.27 3.66
C ASN A 919 -25.41 20.25 2.36
N ALA A 920 -26.73 20.24 2.49
CA ALA A 920 -27.63 20.36 1.34
C ALA A 920 -27.39 21.67 0.56
N VAL A 921 -27.76 21.70 -0.71
CA VAL A 921 -27.87 22.96 -1.47
C VAL A 921 -28.91 23.83 -0.78
N VAL A 922 -28.48 24.97 -0.24
CA VAL A 922 -29.33 25.98 0.41
C VAL A 922 -29.08 27.30 -0.30
N ASP A 923 -30.13 28.10 -0.47
CA ASP A 923 -30.00 29.46 -1.01
C ASP A 923 -28.94 30.23 -0.21
N PRO A 924 -27.82 30.63 -0.83
CA PRO A 924 -26.73 31.30 -0.15
C PRO A 924 -27.09 32.75 0.25
N GLN A 925 -28.25 33.27 -0.16
CA GLN A 925 -28.70 34.65 0.09
C GLN A 925 -27.63 35.66 -0.34
N LEU A 926 -27.18 35.58 -1.60
CA LEU A 926 -26.19 36.50 -2.14
C LEU A 926 -26.71 37.95 -2.11
N PRO A 927 -25.91 38.93 -1.65
CA PRO A 927 -26.30 40.33 -1.68
C PRO A 927 -26.27 40.86 -3.11
N THR A 928 -27.09 41.87 -3.44
CA THR A 928 -27.13 42.47 -4.79
C THR A 928 -25.93 43.40 -5.01
N PRO A 929 -25.00 43.11 -5.95
CA PRO A 929 -23.87 43.99 -6.23
C PRO A 929 -24.32 45.26 -6.99
N PRO A 930 -23.57 46.37 -6.91
CA PRO A 930 -23.79 47.55 -7.74
C PRO A 930 -23.79 47.22 -9.24
N ASP A 931 -24.57 47.96 -10.04
CA ASP A 931 -24.64 47.74 -11.50
C ASP A 931 -23.27 47.89 -12.20
N GLU A 932 -22.36 48.67 -11.60
CA GLU A 932 -21.01 48.89 -12.12
C GLU A 932 -20.08 47.67 -11.95
N CYS A 933 -20.44 46.68 -11.13
CA CYS A 933 -19.63 45.49 -10.87
C CYS A 933 -19.57 44.50 -12.03
N CYS A 934 -20.42 44.61 -13.05
CA CYS A 934 -20.41 43.66 -14.17
C CYS A 934 -20.64 44.36 -15.50
N ARG A 935 -19.81 44.03 -16.50
CA ARG A 935 -19.93 44.55 -17.87
C ARG A 935 -19.59 43.50 -18.90
#